data_AF-A0A7K4L7J8-F1
#
_entry.id   AF-A0A7K4L7J8-F1
#
_cell.length_a   1.000
_cell.length_b   1.000
_cell.length_c   1.000
_cell.angle_alpha   90.00
_cell.angle_beta   90.00
_cell.angle_gamma   90.00
#
_symmetry.space_group_name_H-M   'P 1'
#
loop_
_entity.id
_entity.type
_entity.pdbx_description
1 polymer ?
#
loop_
_entity_poly.entity_id
_entity_poly.type
_entity_poly.pdbx_seq_one_letter_code
_entity_poly.pdbx_strand_id
1 'polypeptide(L)'
;FPHSRSRHCSRWDPFTTPTPQSFQVGINIIEAQKLVGVNINPFVVVKVGEEKRQTATQKSTNCPFYNEYFLFEFHEPREVLFHRLIEISVFHSKKIPFLGTCLGTFKMDVVTVYNQPDHRFFQKWAVISDPTDTRAGVKGFVKCNISVTARGDVVGSLPTSSGSRDEDIERNLLLPKRVPAERPWARVCIKLYRAEGLPSMSAGIMGGFSKIIGEKKVFIDPYVQVSFCGQQGETSVEGSTTEPEWNEQISFIEMFPPLAKKIKVQILDDANVGDVALATHYIDLHQISDPGRNGFNPTFGPAWVNLYGSPQNSALRDIHKDLNEGMGEGIFYRGRILMAITVEIFSSPSQPGEVTVEVEELHPLPENALGRKEEFLLFAAFFEATMMDFSLRSKLVSFEVSIGNYGKAEEVATKVPRKAGKRERREEKQSLLDHSSDSELDVEVLAPTSAARNKSVTISQRPEPVEYDRSYSCLPMAHEKPCTYVWSYWEDHTWRLCNSNWIVKLAERLEQGLDDVEKLMRRPKAKAEERLREVLEEFVAGCSYFSHYRHYSLNAEKKNMTHPNNLDRCRTKYIMRNIILYAKQGLRVRRRLTRANVKEKVKEMRRILAKLRFLAKEPQCTLPDVLVWMLSNNKRVAYARIPAQNVLYSVVEEEKGKDCAKIQTVFLKVPGSHNGEIFAKLEIYMWLGVTKYAKNCTAELPEEFKHLSENGQEMAQLSAYVPPSRLSRDDFNYFQLRAHLYQARGILPADDNGLSDPFARVVFSTHCQTTRILEETLSPMWNELLLFDQLIIDGKREELKTETPIVIVNLFNHNKFGSPEFLGQAFAIPQVKLLDEPYSKPALQFFDFYKGTRAAGELIATFELIELDYSGYLEPAVPDDVEPKEPGFLGDPRAGRFIIPEGIRPVLKEFRIEILFWGLRDLKRVNLFEVDQPQVVIECAGKKVESEVITAYKENPNFTELVKYMDVELPEQVYLHPPLSIFVVEKRAFGRTVLVGTHIVSNVMKFSPRELEEELEDEPK
;
A
#
# COMPACT_ATOMS: atom_id res chain seq x y z
N PHE A 1 1.66 14.23 21.42
CA PHE A 1 1.07 14.72 20.15
C PHE A 1 0.09 13.68 19.61
N PRO A 2 -1.22 13.95 19.65
CA PRO A 2 -2.23 13.03 19.13
C PRO A 2 -2.27 13.02 17.60
N HIS A 3 -2.71 11.88 17.08
CA HIS A 3 -2.77 11.51 15.67
C HIS A 3 -3.91 12.20 14.94
N SER A 4 -3.71 12.56 13.67
CA SER A 4 -4.77 13.12 12.82
C SER A 4 -5.65 12.05 12.17
N ARG A 5 -6.94 12.38 11.94
CA ARG A 5 -7.85 11.62 11.04
C ARG A 5 -7.25 11.42 9.66
N SER A 6 -6.34 12.33 9.34
CA SER A 6 -5.63 12.42 8.10
C SER A 6 -4.16 12.15 8.31
N ARG A 7 -3.71 10.97 7.89
CA ARG A 7 -2.29 10.76 7.69
C ARG A 7 -2.09 10.54 6.22
N HIS A 8 -1.13 11.29 5.67
CA HIS A 8 -0.69 11.19 4.29
C HIS A 8 -0.78 9.73 3.88
N CYS A 9 -1.53 9.44 2.81
CA CYS A 9 -1.30 8.21 2.05
C CYS A 9 0.21 8.19 1.89
N SER A 10 0.89 7.26 2.59
CA SER A 10 2.35 7.29 2.65
C SER A 10 2.85 7.38 1.21
N ARG A 11 3.98 8.03 0.95
CA ARG A 11 4.61 8.03 -0.40
C ARG A 11 4.67 6.63 -1.03
N TRP A 12 4.58 5.62 -0.19
CA TRP A 12 4.23 4.25 -0.46
C TRP A 12 2.71 4.08 -0.32
N ASP A 13 1.93 4.22 -1.40
CA ASP A 13 0.59 3.63 -1.40
C ASP A 13 0.81 2.10 -1.38
N PRO A 14 0.57 1.40 -0.26
CA PRO A 14 0.79 -0.05 -0.18
C PRO A 14 -0.19 -0.83 -1.07
N PHE A 15 -1.15 -0.16 -1.69
CA PHE A 15 -2.39 -0.77 -2.18
C PHE A 15 -2.68 -0.44 -3.65
N THR A 16 -1.64 -0.19 -4.45
CA THR A 16 -1.73 -0.39 -5.90
C THR A 16 -1.77 -1.88 -6.17
N THR A 17 -2.84 -2.38 -6.78
CA THR A 17 -2.84 -3.70 -7.40
C THR A 17 -1.61 -3.79 -8.32
N PRO A 18 -0.84 -4.90 -8.26
CA PRO A 18 0.36 -5.06 -9.07
C PRO A 18 0.07 -4.83 -10.55
N THR A 19 0.57 -3.73 -11.11
CA THR A 19 0.47 -3.51 -12.55
C THR A 19 1.52 -4.36 -13.26
N PRO A 20 1.15 -5.10 -14.31
CA PRO A 20 2.13 -5.75 -15.15
C PRO A 20 3.12 -4.71 -15.70
N GLN A 21 4.40 -4.92 -15.43
CA GLN A 21 5.48 -4.08 -15.91
C GLN A 21 6.41 -4.94 -16.75
N SER A 22 7.01 -4.34 -17.78
CA SER A 22 8.08 -4.98 -18.51
C SER A 22 9.37 -4.99 -17.69
N PHE A 23 9.89 -6.17 -17.44
CA PHE A 23 11.16 -6.41 -16.78
C PHE A 23 12.13 -7.13 -17.71
N GLN A 24 13.40 -6.79 -17.58
CA GLN A 24 14.50 -7.43 -18.28
C GLN A 24 15.46 -8.05 -17.24
N VAL A 25 15.64 -9.36 -17.32
CA VAL A 25 16.64 -10.10 -16.53
C VAL A 25 17.80 -10.44 -17.46
N GLY A 26 18.93 -9.75 -17.28
CA GLY A 26 20.15 -9.96 -18.04
C GLY A 26 21.16 -10.81 -17.26
N ILE A 27 21.64 -11.90 -17.87
CA ILE A 27 22.59 -12.82 -17.25
C ILE A 27 23.78 -13.01 -18.20
N ASN A 28 24.99 -12.60 -17.79
CA ASN A 28 26.22 -12.87 -18.53
C ASN A 28 26.99 -14.01 -17.84
N ILE A 29 27.19 -15.14 -18.53
CA ILE A 29 28.04 -16.25 -18.06
C ILE A 29 29.45 -16.02 -18.58
N ILE A 30 30.39 -15.71 -17.68
CA ILE A 30 31.76 -15.32 -18.04
C ILE A 30 32.64 -16.57 -18.18
N GLU A 31 32.78 -17.32 -17.09
CA GLU A 31 33.66 -18.49 -17.01
C GLU A 31 33.18 -19.44 -15.92
N ALA A 32 33.69 -20.68 -15.93
CA ALA A 32 33.59 -21.57 -14.78
C ALA A 32 34.99 -22.05 -14.37
N GLN A 33 35.17 -22.34 -13.10
CA GLN A 33 36.44 -22.81 -12.53
C GLN A 33 36.22 -23.96 -11.55
N LYS A 34 37.25 -24.80 -11.40
CA LYS A 34 37.28 -25.93 -10.46
C LYS A 34 36.09 -26.89 -10.65
N LEU A 35 35.63 -27.09 -11.89
CA LEU A 35 34.58 -28.08 -12.18
C LEU A 35 35.10 -29.50 -11.89
N VAL A 36 34.29 -30.32 -11.22
CA VAL A 36 34.63 -31.70 -10.91
C VAL A 36 34.61 -32.57 -12.18
N GLY A 37 35.64 -33.41 -12.33
CA GLY A 37 35.83 -34.32 -13.47
C GLY A 37 37.12 -34.05 -14.25
N VAL A 38 37.54 -35.02 -15.06
CA VAL A 38 38.74 -34.95 -15.91
C VAL A 38 38.30 -34.85 -17.37
N ASN A 39 38.83 -33.86 -18.11
CA ASN A 39 38.56 -33.66 -19.55
C ASN A 39 37.06 -33.61 -19.90
N ILE A 40 36.25 -33.01 -19.02
CA ILE A 40 34.83 -32.83 -19.24
C ILE A 40 34.57 -31.86 -20.42
N ASN A 41 33.39 -31.97 -20.99
CA ASN A 41 32.86 -31.06 -22.02
C ASN A 41 31.73 -30.20 -21.42
N PRO A 42 32.05 -29.14 -20.66
CA PRO A 42 31.05 -28.39 -19.92
C PRO A 42 30.27 -27.41 -20.80
N PHE A 43 28.99 -27.24 -20.47
CA PHE A 43 28.16 -26.11 -20.87
C PHE A 43 27.28 -25.68 -19.70
N VAL A 44 26.85 -24.42 -19.68
CA VAL A 44 26.00 -23.87 -18.62
C VAL A 44 24.60 -23.64 -19.16
N VAL A 45 23.59 -24.10 -18.43
CA VAL A 45 22.17 -23.82 -18.69
C VAL A 45 21.72 -22.79 -17.66
N VAL A 46 21.12 -21.71 -18.14
CA VAL A 46 20.50 -20.66 -17.34
C VAL A 46 18.99 -20.75 -17.51
N LYS A 47 18.26 -20.92 -16.41
CA LYS A 47 16.79 -20.94 -16.40
C LYS A 47 16.26 -19.82 -15.52
N VAL A 48 15.28 -19.06 -16.01
CA VAL A 48 14.57 -18.02 -15.25
C VAL A 48 13.08 -18.29 -15.38
N GLY A 49 12.43 -18.76 -14.30
CA GLY A 49 11.06 -19.25 -14.41
C GLY A 49 10.99 -20.46 -15.34
N GLU A 50 10.15 -20.42 -16.38
CA GLU A 50 10.04 -21.51 -17.37
C GLU A 50 10.99 -21.37 -18.57
N GLU A 51 11.61 -20.20 -18.74
CA GLU A 51 12.51 -19.96 -19.86
C GLU A 51 13.92 -20.48 -19.59
N LYS A 52 14.50 -21.21 -20.54
CA LYS A 52 15.89 -21.69 -20.48
C LYS A 52 16.72 -21.20 -21.67
N ARG A 53 18.00 -20.95 -21.43
CA ARG A 53 19.05 -20.66 -22.41
C ARG A 53 20.31 -21.44 -22.04
N GLN A 54 21.22 -21.66 -22.97
CA GLN A 54 22.46 -22.41 -22.70
C GLN A 54 23.65 -21.82 -23.45
N THR A 55 24.84 -21.97 -22.88
CA THR A 55 26.11 -21.58 -23.51
C THR A 55 26.55 -22.60 -24.56
N ALA A 56 27.53 -22.22 -25.38
CA ALA A 56 28.27 -23.18 -26.19
C ALA A 56 28.99 -24.22 -25.32
N THR A 57 29.10 -25.45 -25.81
CA THR A 57 29.88 -26.51 -25.13
C THR A 57 31.37 -26.29 -25.36
N GLN A 58 32.12 -26.14 -24.27
CA GLN A 58 33.57 -26.14 -24.29
C GLN A 58 34.07 -27.58 -24.20
N LYS A 59 35.12 -27.94 -24.96
CA LYS A 59 35.61 -29.33 -25.02
C LYS A 59 36.82 -29.53 -24.11
N SER A 60 36.84 -30.65 -23.42
CA SER A 60 37.98 -31.17 -22.65
C SER A 60 38.63 -30.15 -21.70
N THR A 61 37.82 -29.45 -20.91
CA THR A 61 38.29 -28.46 -19.93
C THR A 61 37.42 -28.44 -18.68
N ASN A 62 38.03 -28.28 -17.52
CA ASN A 62 37.36 -28.05 -16.23
C ASN A 62 37.32 -26.57 -15.82
N CYS A 63 37.93 -25.69 -16.63
CA CYS A 63 37.91 -24.23 -16.45
C CYS A 63 37.48 -23.53 -17.75
N PRO A 64 36.23 -23.74 -18.22
CA PRO A 64 35.74 -23.17 -19.47
C PRO A 64 35.55 -21.66 -19.38
N PHE A 65 35.84 -20.97 -20.49
CA PHE A 65 35.52 -19.55 -20.70
C PHE A 65 34.41 -19.44 -21.75
N TYR A 66 33.37 -18.65 -21.46
CA TYR A 66 32.19 -18.50 -22.32
C TYR A 66 32.01 -17.05 -22.76
N ASN A 67 31.83 -16.14 -21.80
CA ASN A 67 31.46 -14.73 -21.99
C ASN A 67 30.22 -14.54 -22.89
N GLU A 68 29.15 -15.27 -22.57
CA GLU A 68 27.88 -15.28 -23.29
C GLU A 68 26.77 -14.59 -22.48
N TYR A 69 26.05 -13.67 -23.13
CA TYR A 69 24.97 -12.89 -22.52
C TYR A 69 23.58 -13.41 -22.94
N PHE A 70 22.72 -13.59 -21.94
CA PHE A 70 21.32 -14.00 -22.10
C PHE A 70 20.40 -12.91 -21.55
N LEU A 71 19.35 -12.60 -22.31
CA LEU A 71 18.29 -11.68 -21.91
C LEU A 71 16.97 -12.45 -21.82
N PHE A 72 16.25 -12.26 -20.72
CA PHE A 72 14.91 -12.76 -20.48
C PHE A 72 13.97 -11.57 -20.27
N GLU A 73 12.83 -11.57 -20.97
CA GLU A 73 11.88 -10.46 -20.95
C GLU A 73 10.56 -10.95 -20.36
N PHE A 74 10.08 -10.28 -19.32
CA PHE A 74 8.83 -10.63 -18.64
C PHE A 74 7.88 -9.43 -18.67
N HIS A 75 6.60 -9.67 -18.91
CA HIS A 75 5.55 -8.67 -18.75
C HIS A 75 4.56 -9.16 -17.71
N GLU A 76 4.92 -8.95 -16.43
CA GLU A 76 4.23 -9.53 -15.29
C GLU A 76 4.22 -8.54 -14.13
N PRO A 77 3.34 -8.72 -13.15
CA PRO A 77 3.40 -7.92 -11.94
C PRO A 77 4.67 -8.21 -11.13
N ARG A 78 5.21 -7.17 -10.48
CA ARG A 78 6.51 -7.21 -9.77
C ARG A 78 6.61 -8.36 -8.77
N GLU A 79 5.56 -8.58 -8.01
CA GLU A 79 5.49 -9.58 -6.94
C GLU A 79 5.66 -11.01 -7.48
N VAL A 80 5.20 -11.24 -8.71
CA VAL A 80 5.22 -12.53 -9.41
C VAL A 80 6.63 -12.83 -9.91
N LEU A 81 7.20 -11.88 -10.67
CA LEU A 81 8.57 -12.00 -11.16
C LEU A 81 9.55 -12.21 -10.01
N PHE A 82 9.33 -11.52 -8.89
CA PHE A 82 10.23 -11.56 -7.73
C PHE A 82 10.32 -12.92 -7.07
N HIS A 83 9.35 -13.81 -7.26
CA HIS A 83 9.37 -15.17 -6.75
C HIS A 83 9.83 -16.19 -7.80
N ARG A 84 10.08 -15.76 -9.05
CA ARG A 84 10.72 -16.64 -10.03
C ARG A 84 12.16 -16.93 -9.58
N LEU A 85 12.60 -18.14 -9.86
CA LEU A 85 13.95 -18.61 -9.59
C LEU A 85 14.85 -18.39 -10.80
N ILE A 86 16.07 -17.93 -10.52
CA ILE A 86 17.22 -18.00 -11.41
C ILE A 86 17.99 -19.27 -11.05
N GLU A 87 18.10 -20.17 -12.01
CA GLU A 87 18.84 -21.41 -11.90
C GLU A 87 20.03 -21.40 -12.87
N ILE A 88 21.22 -21.72 -12.35
CA ILE A 88 22.47 -21.86 -13.11
C ILE A 88 22.96 -23.28 -12.92
N SER A 89 22.89 -24.08 -13.98
CA SER A 89 23.21 -25.52 -13.94
C SER A 89 24.36 -25.84 -14.91
N VAL A 90 25.36 -26.58 -14.46
CA VAL A 90 26.51 -26.97 -15.27
C VAL A 90 26.33 -28.41 -15.73
N PHE A 91 26.44 -28.66 -17.03
CA PHE A 91 26.28 -30.00 -17.61
C PHE A 91 27.55 -30.44 -18.31
N HIS A 92 27.87 -31.74 -18.17
CA HIS A 92 28.84 -32.42 -19.00
C HIS A 92 28.15 -33.05 -20.22
N SER A 93 28.49 -32.56 -21.42
CA SER A 93 27.99 -33.10 -22.68
C SER A 93 28.57 -34.49 -23.01
N LYS A 94 27.69 -35.45 -23.31
CA LYS A 94 28.02 -36.80 -23.79
C LYS A 94 27.87 -36.89 -25.30
N LYS A 95 28.30 -38.00 -25.93
CA LYS A 95 28.24 -38.22 -27.39
C LYS A 95 26.84 -38.05 -27.99
N ILE A 96 25.79 -38.16 -27.18
CA ILE A 96 24.40 -37.87 -27.57
C ILE A 96 23.99 -36.53 -26.92
N PRO A 97 23.61 -35.49 -27.70
CA PRO A 97 23.43 -34.11 -27.22
C PRO A 97 22.41 -33.90 -26.09
N PHE A 98 21.44 -34.80 -25.94
CA PHE A 98 20.38 -34.71 -24.91
C PHE A 98 20.66 -35.54 -23.64
N LEU A 99 21.76 -36.31 -23.61
CA LEU A 99 22.15 -37.19 -22.48
C LEU A 99 23.22 -36.56 -21.57
N GLY A 100 23.30 -35.22 -21.54
CA GLY A 100 24.23 -34.51 -20.68
C GLY A 100 24.02 -34.84 -19.21
N THR A 101 25.10 -35.04 -18.45
CA THR A 101 25.03 -35.25 -17.00
C THR A 101 25.15 -33.90 -16.29
N CYS A 102 24.17 -33.56 -15.44
CA CYS A 102 24.27 -32.38 -14.58
C CYS A 102 25.40 -32.60 -13.57
N LEU A 103 26.37 -31.70 -13.53
CA LEU A 103 27.44 -31.68 -12.53
C LEU A 103 26.99 -30.99 -11.24
N GLY A 104 26.01 -30.09 -11.35
CA GLY A 104 25.37 -29.44 -10.23
C GLY A 104 24.68 -28.14 -10.63
N THR A 105 23.99 -27.57 -9.65
CA THR A 105 23.05 -26.47 -9.83
C THR A 105 23.20 -25.43 -8.73
N PHE A 106 22.94 -24.17 -9.07
CA PHE A 106 22.79 -23.04 -8.17
C PHE A 106 21.43 -22.37 -8.40
N LYS A 107 20.72 -22.00 -7.32
CA LYS A 107 19.38 -21.37 -7.38
C LYS A 107 19.29 -20.12 -6.51
N MET A 108 18.64 -19.06 -6.99
CA MET A 108 18.27 -17.88 -6.18
C MET A 108 17.00 -17.20 -6.71
N ASP A 109 16.26 -16.49 -5.85
CA ASP A 109 15.10 -15.70 -6.30
C ASP A 109 15.53 -14.42 -7.05
N VAL A 110 14.75 -14.00 -8.05
CA VAL A 110 14.97 -12.73 -8.78
C VAL A 110 14.99 -11.52 -7.84
N VAL A 111 14.15 -11.49 -6.79
CA VAL A 111 14.13 -10.40 -5.80
C VAL A 111 15.47 -10.20 -5.07
N THR A 112 16.27 -11.26 -4.95
CA THR A 112 17.59 -11.18 -4.31
C THR A 112 18.55 -10.33 -5.14
N VAL A 113 18.46 -10.40 -6.47
CA VAL A 113 19.20 -9.57 -7.41
C VAL A 113 18.63 -8.14 -7.41
N TYR A 114 17.31 -8.01 -7.52
CA TYR A 114 16.67 -6.70 -7.57
C TYR A 114 16.95 -5.87 -6.30
N ASN A 115 17.11 -6.49 -5.14
CA ASN A 115 17.44 -5.77 -3.91
C ASN A 115 18.92 -5.38 -3.76
N GLN A 116 19.79 -5.72 -4.72
CA GLN A 116 21.18 -5.25 -4.74
C GLN A 116 21.27 -3.77 -5.13
N PRO A 117 22.35 -3.08 -4.73
CA PRO A 117 22.69 -1.80 -5.33
C PRO A 117 22.67 -1.89 -6.87
N ASP A 118 22.03 -0.91 -7.51
CA ASP A 118 21.86 -0.84 -8.97
C ASP A 118 21.18 -2.07 -9.60
N HIS A 119 20.39 -2.81 -8.80
CA HIS A 119 19.64 -4.00 -9.18
C HIS A 119 20.48 -5.09 -9.86
N ARG A 120 21.76 -5.22 -9.45
CA ARG A 120 22.71 -6.13 -10.11
C ARG A 120 23.71 -6.81 -9.18
N PHE A 121 24.18 -7.98 -9.62
CA PHE A 121 25.43 -8.60 -9.22
C PHE A 121 26.45 -8.48 -10.35
N PHE A 122 27.68 -8.09 -10.01
CA PHE A 122 28.78 -7.94 -10.96
C PHE A 122 29.94 -8.85 -10.54
N GLN A 123 30.40 -9.67 -11.48
CA GLN A 123 31.55 -10.57 -11.38
C GLN A 123 31.51 -11.44 -10.11
N LYS A 124 30.36 -12.08 -9.87
CA LYS A 124 30.16 -12.95 -8.71
C LYS A 124 30.16 -14.43 -9.11
N TRP A 125 30.60 -15.29 -8.19
CA TRP A 125 30.72 -16.72 -8.37
C TRP A 125 29.52 -17.47 -7.79
N ALA A 126 28.72 -18.11 -8.63
CA ALA A 126 27.74 -19.11 -8.24
C ALA A 126 28.46 -20.37 -7.77
N VAL A 127 28.09 -20.88 -6.60
CA VAL A 127 28.63 -22.13 -6.04
C VAL A 127 27.77 -23.29 -6.55
N ILE A 128 28.39 -24.22 -7.26
CA ILE A 128 27.69 -25.34 -7.90
C ILE A 128 27.69 -26.54 -6.95
N SER A 129 26.51 -27.06 -6.64
CA SER A 129 26.28 -28.20 -5.75
C SER A 129 25.44 -29.26 -6.45
N ASP A 130 25.69 -30.53 -6.15
CA ASP A 130 24.91 -31.65 -6.70
C ASP A 130 23.68 -31.91 -5.81
N PRO A 131 22.44 -31.69 -6.29
CA PRO A 131 21.25 -31.97 -5.50
C PRO A 131 21.01 -33.48 -5.31
N THR A 132 21.63 -34.35 -6.11
CA THR A 132 21.47 -35.82 -6.01
C THR A 132 22.48 -36.47 -5.06
N ASP A 133 23.50 -35.74 -4.63
CA ASP A 133 24.46 -36.19 -3.63
C ASP A 133 24.89 -35.00 -2.76
N THR A 134 24.22 -34.81 -1.63
CA THR A 134 24.49 -33.66 -0.75
C THR A 134 25.88 -33.75 -0.11
N ARG A 135 26.46 -34.96 -0.01
CA ARG A 135 27.76 -35.24 0.63
C ARG A 135 28.93 -34.97 -0.31
N ALA A 136 28.63 -34.74 -1.58
CA ALA A 136 29.62 -34.56 -2.64
C ALA A 136 30.38 -33.22 -2.60
N GLY A 137 29.96 -32.31 -1.71
CA GLY A 137 30.56 -30.98 -1.55
C GLY A 137 30.38 -30.08 -2.77
N VAL A 138 31.23 -29.06 -2.87
CA VAL A 138 31.20 -28.10 -3.98
C VAL A 138 31.74 -28.76 -5.26
N LYS A 139 30.97 -28.72 -6.34
CA LYS A 139 31.28 -29.31 -7.65
C LYS A 139 31.94 -28.33 -8.64
N GLY A 140 32.03 -27.06 -8.27
CA GLY A 140 32.73 -26.01 -9.02
C GLY A 140 32.08 -24.65 -8.86
N PHE A 141 32.55 -23.67 -9.63
CA PHE A 141 32.09 -22.29 -9.54
C PHE A 141 31.83 -21.71 -10.93
N VAL A 142 30.76 -20.92 -11.08
CA VAL A 142 30.44 -20.20 -12.34
C VAL A 142 30.46 -18.70 -12.08
N LYS A 143 31.30 -17.94 -12.79
CA LYS A 143 31.36 -16.47 -12.71
C LYS A 143 30.30 -15.86 -13.62
N CYS A 144 29.48 -14.99 -13.08
CA CYS A 144 28.45 -14.30 -13.85
C CYS A 144 28.16 -12.87 -13.40
N ASN A 145 27.56 -12.11 -14.31
CA ASN A 145 26.85 -10.86 -14.01
C ASN A 145 25.35 -11.13 -14.11
N ILE A 146 24.57 -10.61 -13.17
CA ILE A 146 23.10 -10.75 -13.17
C ILE A 146 22.52 -9.36 -12.93
N SER A 147 21.62 -8.89 -13.77
CA SER A 147 20.94 -7.60 -13.60
C SER A 147 19.44 -7.75 -13.83
N VAL A 148 18.64 -7.08 -13.03
CA VAL A 148 17.18 -6.98 -13.22
C VAL A 148 16.85 -5.51 -13.42
N THR A 149 16.17 -5.18 -14.51
CA THR A 149 15.80 -3.79 -14.82
C THR A 149 14.33 -3.68 -15.12
N ALA A 150 13.67 -2.67 -14.55
CA ALA A 150 12.29 -2.31 -14.81
C ALA A 150 12.22 -0.99 -15.60
N ARG A 151 11.11 -0.76 -16.30
CA ARG A 151 10.89 0.49 -17.04
C ARG A 151 10.91 1.70 -16.09
N GLY A 152 11.91 2.56 -16.22
CA GLY A 152 12.08 3.77 -15.39
C GLY A 152 13.23 3.67 -14.37
N ASP A 153 13.87 2.51 -14.21
CA ASP A 153 15.03 2.36 -13.35
C ASP A 153 16.24 3.12 -13.91
N VAL A 154 16.93 3.89 -13.06
CA VAL A 154 18.16 4.62 -13.43
C VAL A 154 19.33 3.65 -13.35
N VAL A 155 19.82 3.18 -14.50
CA VAL A 155 20.96 2.26 -14.58
C VAL A 155 22.26 3.03 -14.33
N GLY A 156 22.86 2.86 -13.15
CA GLY A 156 24.17 3.42 -12.83
C GLY A 156 25.29 2.93 -13.77
N SER A 157 26.35 3.73 -13.94
CA SER A 157 27.51 3.37 -14.77
C SER A 157 28.22 2.12 -14.24
N LEU A 158 28.80 1.33 -15.14
CA LEU A 158 29.59 0.15 -14.79
C LEU A 158 30.78 0.58 -13.92
N PRO A 159 31.09 -0.13 -12.81
CA PRO A 159 32.33 0.08 -12.09
C PRO A 159 33.52 -0.17 -13.03
N THR A 160 34.27 0.88 -13.35
CA THR A 160 35.56 0.79 -14.04
C THR A 160 36.64 0.40 -13.04
N SER A 161 36.59 -0.83 -12.52
CA SER A 161 37.73 -1.41 -11.81
C SER A 161 38.35 -2.49 -12.70
N SER A 162 39.46 -2.15 -13.35
CA SER A 162 40.41 -3.10 -13.91
C SER A 162 41.09 -3.85 -12.76
N GLY A 163 40.41 -4.85 -12.20
CA GLY A 163 40.95 -5.74 -11.17
C GLY A 163 41.74 -6.89 -11.78
N SER A 164 42.93 -7.16 -11.22
CA SER A 164 43.85 -8.23 -11.63
C SER A 164 43.19 -9.61 -11.73
N ARG A 165 43.71 -10.46 -12.62
CA ARG A 165 43.26 -11.84 -12.89
C ARG A 165 43.23 -12.80 -11.66
N ASP A 166 43.72 -12.39 -10.50
CA ASP A 166 43.65 -13.12 -9.21
C ASP A 166 42.57 -12.53 -8.28
N GLU A 167 41.31 -12.57 -8.69
CA GLU A 167 40.20 -12.33 -7.77
C GLU A 167 39.86 -13.61 -6.99
N ASP A 168 40.14 -13.60 -5.70
CA ASP A 168 39.82 -14.68 -4.74
C ASP A 168 38.33 -15.07 -4.80
N ILE A 169 38.04 -16.29 -5.29
CA ILE A 169 36.67 -16.83 -5.48
C ILE A 169 35.85 -16.66 -4.21
N GLU A 170 36.44 -16.93 -3.04
CA GLU A 170 35.75 -16.95 -1.75
C GLU A 170 35.27 -15.55 -1.32
N ARG A 171 35.89 -14.47 -1.81
CA ARG A 171 35.49 -13.09 -1.50
C ARG A 171 34.34 -12.60 -2.35
N ASN A 172 34.06 -13.28 -3.46
CA ASN A 172 33.14 -12.81 -4.51
C ASN A 172 32.04 -13.82 -4.85
N LEU A 173 31.58 -14.61 -3.88
CA LEU A 173 30.47 -15.53 -4.08
C LEU A 173 29.13 -14.79 -4.32
N LEU A 174 28.22 -15.43 -5.06
CA LEU A 174 26.79 -15.08 -5.16
C LEU A 174 26.00 -15.47 -3.89
N LEU A 175 26.67 -15.40 -2.74
CA LEU A 175 26.12 -15.70 -1.43
C LEU A 175 26.14 -14.43 -0.55
N PRO A 176 25.27 -14.34 0.47
CA PRO A 176 25.35 -13.24 1.44
C PRO A 176 26.74 -13.13 2.07
N LYS A 177 27.16 -11.91 2.39
CA LYS A 177 28.47 -11.67 3.03
C LYS A 177 28.60 -12.53 4.29
N ARG A 178 29.76 -13.18 4.47
CA ARG A 178 30.09 -14.08 5.59
C ARG A 178 29.48 -15.48 5.52
N VAL A 179 28.79 -15.83 4.44
CA VAL A 179 28.37 -17.20 4.17
C VAL A 179 29.49 -17.88 3.36
N PRO A 180 30.08 -19.00 3.84
CA PRO A 180 31.11 -19.73 3.11
C PRO A 180 30.53 -20.48 1.90
N ALA A 181 31.40 -20.94 0.99
CA ALA A 181 30.99 -21.75 -0.15
C ALA A 181 30.34 -23.08 0.27
N GLU A 182 30.89 -23.72 1.30
CA GLU A 182 30.30 -24.89 1.94
C GLU A 182 29.18 -24.47 2.89
N ARG A 183 27.96 -24.39 2.37
CA ARG A 183 26.77 -24.16 3.19
C ARG A 183 26.33 -25.47 3.84
N PRO A 184 25.96 -25.47 5.14
CA PRO A 184 25.35 -26.63 5.75
C PRO A 184 23.98 -26.93 5.10
N TRP A 185 23.60 -28.19 5.09
CA TRP A 185 22.24 -28.61 4.73
C TRP A 185 21.32 -28.46 5.94
N ALA A 186 20.04 -28.18 5.68
CA ALA A 186 19.01 -28.11 6.69
C ALA A 186 17.73 -28.79 6.22
N ARG A 187 16.96 -29.30 7.18
CA ARG A 187 15.59 -29.73 7.00
C ARG A 187 14.67 -28.58 7.40
N VAL A 188 13.88 -28.10 6.45
CA VAL A 188 12.84 -27.09 6.67
C VAL A 188 11.51 -27.82 6.76
N CYS A 189 10.97 -27.94 7.97
CA CYS A 189 9.72 -28.66 8.24
C CYS A 189 8.55 -27.67 8.26
N ILE A 190 7.55 -27.88 7.41
CA ILE A 190 6.29 -27.16 7.40
C ILE A 190 5.22 -28.13 7.92
N LYS A 191 4.70 -27.85 9.11
CA LYS A 191 3.65 -28.64 9.77
C LYS A 191 2.30 -28.03 9.46
N LEU A 192 1.40 -28.80 8.87
CA LEU A 192 0.07 -28.40 8.41
C LEU A 192 -0.95 -29.19 9.21
N TYR A 193 -1.65 -28.52 10.12
CA TYR A 193 -2.55 -29.19 11.06
C TYR A 193 -3.96 -29.29 10.48
N ARG A 194 -4.59 -28.13 10.22
CA ARG A 194 -5.96 -28.04 9.72
C ARG A 194 -6.29 -26.68 9.14
N ALA A 195 -7.41 -26.56 8.43
CA ALA A 195 -7.97 -25.27 8.02
C ALA A 195 -9.41 -25.10 8.56
N GLU A 196 -9.84 -23.85 8.70
CA GLU A 196 -11.19 -23.49 9.16
C GLU A 196 -11.81 -22.43 8.23
N GLY A 197 -13.10 -22.58 7.95
CA GLY A 197 -13.90 -21.58 7.24
C GLY A 197 -13.56 -21.39 5.76
N LEU A 198 -13.11 -22.45 5.09
CA LEU A 198 -12.88 -22.46 3.64
C LEU A 198 -14.18 -22.24 2.85
N PRO A 199 -14.12 -21.65 1.65
CA PRO A 199 -15.31 -21.41 0.84
C PRO A 199 -15.90 -22.72 0.30
N SER A 200 -17.20 -22.96 0.47
CA SER A 200 -17.89 -23.99 -0.31
C SER A 200 -18.17 -23.49 -1.74
N MET A 201 -18.06 -24.38 -2.74
CA MET A 201 -18.49 -24.09 -4.11
C MET A 201 -20.02 -24.15 -4.18
N SER A 202 -20.67 -23.07 -4.63
CA SER A 202 -22.07 -23.16 -5.01
C SER A 202 -22.14 -23.76 -6.42
N ALA A 203 -22.93 -24.82 -6.60
CA ALA A 203 -23.11 -25.46 -7.90
C ALA A 203 -23.65 -24.44 -8.92
N GLY A 204 -22.77 -23.84 -9.72
CA GLY A 204 -23.14 -23.02 -10.85
C GLY A 204 -24.02 -23.83 -11.81
N ILE A 205 -25.07 -23.20 -12.35
CA ILE A 205 -26.05 -23.63 -13.40
C ILE A 205 -26.64 -25.06 -13.31
N MET A 206 -25.88 -26.12 -12.99
CA MET A 206 -26.38 -27.45 -12.62
C MET A 206 -26.97 -27.54 -11.21
N GLY A 207 -26.77 -26.54 -10.33
CA GLY A 207 -27.38 -26.47 -8.99
C GLY A 207 -28.89 -26.25 -8.97
N GLY A 208 -29.55 -26.13 -10.13
CA GLY A 208 -31.00 -25.95 -10.24
C GLY A 208 -31.82 -27.10 -9.64
N PHE A 209 -31.25 -28.31 -9.56
CA PHE A 209 -31.92 -29.49 -9.00
C PHE A 209 -31.67 -29.71 -7.49
N SER A 210 -30.53 -29.27 -6.94
CA SER A 210 -30.20 -29.43 -5.51
C SER A 210 -30.94 -28.43 -4.61
N LYS A 211 -31.32 -27.25 -5.13
CA LYS A 211 -32.14 -26.27 -4.40
C LYS A 211 -33.57 -26.73 -4.08
N ILE A 212 -34.01 -27.84 -4.67
CA ILE A 212 -35.35 -28.42 -4.44
C ILE A 212 -35.34 -29.40 -3.25
N ILE A 213 -34.16 -29.89 -2.82
CA ILE A 213 -34.03 -30.96 -1.82
C ILE A 213 -33.48 -30.47 -0.46
N GLY A 214 -33.09 -29.20 -0.33
CA GLY A 214 -32.74 -28.63 0.98
C GLY A 214 -31.38 -29.03 1.56
N GLU A 215 -30.62 -29.92 0.92
CA GLU A 215 -29.26 -30.28 1.34
C GLU A 215 -28.22 -29.26 0.81
N LYS A 216 -27.57 -28.51 1.71
CA LYS A 216 -26.31 -27.79 1.42
C LYS A 216 -25.17 -28.83 1.31
N LYS A 217 -25.00 -29.47 0.16
CA LYS A 217 -23.81 -30.32 -0.08
C LYS A 217 -22.56 -29.45 -0.22
N VAL A 218 -21.51 -29.80 0.52
CA VAL A 218 -20.15 -29.24 0.39
C VAL A 218 -19.49 -29.94 -0.81
N PHE A 219 -18.88 -29.18 -1.71
CA PHE A 219 -18.32 -29.66 -2.99
C PHE A 219 -16.83 -29.30 -3.15
N ILE A 220 -16.06 -29.30 -2.05
CA ILE A 220 -14.62 -29.09 -2.15
C ILE A 220 -13.88 -30.26 -1.51
N ASP A 221 -12.78 -30.65 -2.14
CA ASP A 221 -11.86 -31.70 -1.73
C ASP A 221 -10.47 -31.06 -1.50
N PRO A 222 -10.28 -30.32 -0.39
CA PRO A 222 -9.10 -29.49 -0.19
C PRO A 222 -7.80 -30.25 0.15
N TYR A 223 -6.69 -29.79 -0.42
CA TYR A 223 -5.33 -30.14 -0.02
C TYR A 223 -4.41 -28.92 -0.02
N VAL A 224 -3.22 -29.04 0.57
CA VAL A 224 -2.24 -27.97 0.65
C VAL A 224 -1.01 -28.31 -0.18
N GLN A 225 -0.64 -27.40 -1.08
CA GLN A 225 0.63 -27.44 -1.81
C GLN A 225 1.58 -26.39 -1.23
N VAL A 226 2.79 -26.83 -0.87
CA VAL A 226 3.87 -25.97 -0.39
C VAL A 226 4.99 -25.95 -1.42
N SER A 227 5.42 -24.76 -1.84
CA SER A 227 6.55 -24.59 -2.76
C SER A 227 7.65 -23.76 -2.12
N PHE A 228 8.89 -24.27 -2.17
CA PHE A 228 10.05 -23.65 -1.56
C PHE A 228 11.35 -24.01 -2.31
N CYS A 229 12.19 -23.04 -2.66
CA CYS A 229 13.45 -23.23 -3.38
C CYS A 229 13.35 -24.07 -4.68
N GLY A 230 12.18 -24.05 -5.34
CA GLY A 230 11.91 -24.83 -6.55
C GLY A 230 11.62 -26.30 -6.28
N GLN A 231 11.44 -26.67 -5.02
CA GLN A 231 10.87 -27.92 -4.55
C GLN A 231 9.38 -27.71 -4.26
N GLN A 232 8.61 -28.79 -4.32
CA GLN A 232 7.17 -28.80 -4.07
C GLN A 232 6.79 -30.06 -3.29
N GLY A 233 5.92 -29.90 -2.30
CA GLY A 233 5.31 -31.00 -1.55
C GLY A 233 3.83 -30.71 -1.32
N GLU A 234 3.05 -31.76 -1.19
CA GLU A 234 1.59 -31.71 -1.07
C GLU A 234 1.12 -32.57 0.10
N THR A 235 0.01 -32.17 0.72
CA THR A 235 -0.68 -33.00 1.70
C THR A 235 -1.58 -34.02 1.03
N SER A 236 -2.14 -34.94 1.82
CA SER A 236 -3.33 -35.70 1.42
C SER A 236 -4.52 -34.78 1.10
N VAL A 237 -5.45 -35.32 0.29
CA VAL A 237 -6.71 -34.67 -0.09
C VAL A 237 -7.79 -35.08 0.92
N GLU A 238 -8.44 -34.08 1.52
CA GLU A 238 -9.56 -34.28 2.45
C GLU A 238 -10.88 -34.09 1.71
N GLY A 239 -11.74 -35.11 1.72
CA GLY A 239 -12.96 -35.11 0.91
C GLY A 239 -14.13 -34.31 1.50
N SER A 240 -14.81 -33.54 0.66
CA SER A 240 -16.12 -32.92 0.92
C SER A 240 -16.21 -32.08 2.20
N THR A 241 -15.16 -31.32 2.52
CA THR A 241 -15.06 -30.55 3.78
C THR A 241 -14.56 -29.13 3.59
N THR A 242 -15.11 -28.19 4.36
CA THR A 242 -14.59 -26.81 4.49
C THR A 242 -13.67 -26.61 5.69
N GLU A 243 -13.47 -27.66 6.48
CA GLU A 243 -12.66 -27.69 7.69
C GLU A 243 -11.75 -28.94 7.69
N PRO A 244 -10.84 -29.07 6.71
CA PRO A 244 -9.96 -30.24 6.60
C PRO A 244 -8.95 -30.32 7.74
N GLU A 245 -8.63 -31.53 8.18
CA GLU A 245 -7.60 -31.83 9.18
C GLU A 245 -6.55 -32.80 8.61
N TRP A 246 -5.43 -32.27 8.11
CA TRP A 246 -4.36 -33.09 7.53
C TRP A 246 -3.45 -33.69 8.59
N ASN A 247 -3.02 -32.87 9.56
CA ASN A 247 -1.98 -33.22 10.52
C ASN A 247 -0.76 -33.86 9.85
N GLU A 248 -0.17 -33.17 8.88
CA GLU A 248 0.98 -33.65 8.10
C GLU A 248 2.16 -32.67 8.16
N GLN A 249 3.37 -33.19 8.01
CA GLN A 249 4.60 -32.43 7.91
C GLN A 249 5.21 -32.61 6.54
N ILE A 250 5.43 -31.51 5.82
CA ILE A 250 6.22 -31.48 4.60
C ILE A 250 7.62 -30.98 4.94
N SER A 251 8.64 -31.81 4.72
CA SER A 251 10.03 -31.51 5.01
C SER A 251 10.83 -31.33 3.73
N PHE A 252 11.49 -30.18 3.59
CA PHE A 252 12.38 -29.88 2.46
C PHE A 252 13.85 -29.94 2.90
N ILE A 253 14.67 -30.68 2.17
CA ILE A 253 16.13 -30.66 2.36
C ILE A 253 16.73 -29.55 1.49
N GLU A 254 17.37 -28.54 2.10
CA GLU A 254 17.92 -27.40 1.37
C GLU A 254 19.16 -26.81 2.06
N MET A 255 20.04 -26.17 1.29
CA MET A 255 21.21 -25.47 1.84
C MET A 255 20.80 -24.25 2.67
N PHE A 256 21.46 -24.07 3.81
CA PHE A 256 21.17 -23.01 4.76
C PHE A 256 22.31 -21.98 4.86
N PRO A 257 22.02 -20.66 4.89
CA PRO A 257 20.70 -20.07 4.70
C PRO A 257 20.19 -20.22 3.26
N PRO A 258 18.87 -20.39 3.06
CA PRO A 258 18.29 -20.46 1.72
C PRO A 258 18.46 -19.11 1.00
N LEU A 259 18.61 -19.16 -0.32
CA LEU A 259 18.65 -17.95 -1.16
C LEU A 259 17.27 -17.53 -1.65
N ALA A 260 16.27 -18.41 -1.47
CA ALA A 260 14.87 -18.06 -1.58
C ALA A 260 14.39 -17.39 -0.29
N LYS A 261 13.59 -16.34 -0.43
CA LYS A 261 13.13 -15.53 0.72
C LYS A 261 11.73 -15.89 1.21
N LYS A 262 10.94 -16.57 0.39
CA LYS A 262 9.54 -16.86 0.70
C LYS A 262 9.21 -18.34 0.53
N ILE A 263 8.31 -18.82 1.37
CA ILE A 263 7.62 -20.10 1.20
C ILE A 263 6.22 -19.78 0.66
N LYS A 264 5.83 -20.43 -0.43
CA LYS A 264 4.48 -20.34 -0.99
C LYS A 264 3.62 -21.46 -0.40
N VAL A 265 2.48 -21.10 0.18
CA VAL A 265 1.49 -22.05 0.71
C VAL A 265 0.19 -21.82 -0.05
N GLN A 266 -0.29 -22.84 -0.76
CA GLN A 266 -1.52 -22.78 -1.53
C GLN A 266 -2.49 -23.84 -1.01
N ILE A 267 -3.75 -23.46 -0.83
CA ILE A 267 -4.83 -24.42 -0.64
C ILE A 267 -5.51 -24.59 -1.99
N LEU A 268 -5.61 -25.83 -2.45
CA LEU A 268 -6.23 -26.20 -3.72
C LEU A 268 -7.41 -27.13 -3.46
N ASP A 269 -8.32 -27.14 -4.41
CA ASP A 269 -9.46 -28.06 -4.50
C ASP A 269 -9.20 -29.06 -5.63
N ASP A 270 -9.17 -30.36 -5.30
CA ASP A 270 -8.99 -31.47 -6.27
C ASP A 270 -10.28 -31.71 -7.06
N ALA A 271 -10.61 -30.76 -7.94
CA ALA A 271 -11.79 -30.85 -8.78
C ALA A 271 -11.52 -31.75 -10.00
N ASN A 272 -12.53 -32.53 -10.43
CA ASN A 272 -12.52 -33.41 -11.61
C ASN A 272 -12.09 -32.74 -12.95
N VAL A 273 -11.92 -31.41 -13.01
CA VAL A 273 -11.54 -30.62 -14.21
C VAL A 273 -10.18 -29.90 -14.02
N GLY A 274 -9.38 -30.32 -13.04
CA GLY A 274 -8.07 -29.77 -12.71
C GLY A 274 -8.08 -28.89 -11.47
N ASP A 275 -6.93 -28.81 -10.80
CA ASP A 275 -6.77 -28.17 -9.50
C ASP A 275 -7.16 -26.69 -9.52
N VAL A 276 -8.01 -26.29 -8.56
CA VAL A 276 -8.44 -24.91 -8.40
C VAL A 276 -7.86 -24.34 -7.12
N ALA A 277 -6.98 -23.33 -7.23
CA ALA A 277 -6.50 -22.60 -6.07
C ALA A 277 -7.66 -21.89 -5.34
N LEU A 278 -7.87 -22.22 -4.07
CA LEU A 278 -8.82 -21.57 -3.18
C LEU A 278 -8.24 -20.29 -2.56
N ALA A 279 -6.96 -20.35 -2.16
CA ALA A 279 -6.20 -19.21 -1.66
C ALA A 279 -4.68 -19.48 -1.69
N THR A 280 -3.89 -18.40 -1.77
CA THR A 280 -2.42 -18.44 -1.72
C THR A 280 -1.90 -17.50 -0.64
N HIS A 281 -0.97 -17.97 0.17
CA HIS A 281 -0.26 -17.17 1.16
C HIS A 281 1.25 -17.33 1.01
N TYR A 282 2.00 -16.24 1.26
CA TYR A 282 3.46 -16.24 1.21
C TYR A 282 4.05 -15.92 2.57
N ILE A 283 4.90 -16.80 3.08
CA ILE A 283 5.60 -16.61 4.35
C ILE A 283 7.00 -16.08 4.05
N ASP A 284 7.31 -14.87 4.53
CA ASP A 284 8.61 -14.23 4.38
C ASP A 284 9.58 -14.70 5.49
N LEU A 285 10.62 -15.43 5.09
CA LEU A 285 11.62 -15.98 6.01
C LEU A 285 12.32 -14.89 6.83
N HIS A 286 12.44 -13.66 6.29
CA HIS A 286 13.06 -12.55 7.04
C HIS A 286 12.19 -12.08 8.22
N GLN A 287 10.88 -12.28 8.18
CA GLN A 287 9.97 -11.87 9.27
C GLN A 287 9.98 -12.87 10.43
N ILE A 288 10.41 -14.10 10.16
CA ILE A 288 10.38 -15.23 11.09
C ILE A 288 11.78 -15.73 11.48
N SER A 289 12.85 -14.97 11.18
CA SER A 289 14.23 -15.31 11.52
C SER A 289 15.08 -14.08 11.87
N ASP A 290 16.25 -14.32 12.49
CA ASP A 290 17.31 -13.34 12.65
C ASP A 290 18.65 -14.01 12.29
N PRO A 291 19.25 -13.72 11.12
CA PRO A 291 20.49 -14.37 10.69
C PRO A 291 21.75 -13.85 11.42
N GLY A 292 21.61 -12.97 12.42
CA GLY A 292 22.74 -12.46 13.20
C GLY A 292 23.39 -13.53 14.09
N ARG A 293 24.62 -13.27 14.55
CA ARG A 293 25.40 -14.19 15.42
C ARG A 293 24.64 -14.66 16.67
N ASN A 294 23.79 -13.79 17.22
CA ASN A 294 22.94 -14.07 18.38
C ASN A 294 21.45 -14.06 17.99
N GLY A 295 21.16 -14.47 16.76
CA GLY A 295 19.82 -14.53 16.20
C GLY A 295 19.19 -15.92 16.34
N PHE A 296 18.25 -16.21 15.47
CA PHE A 296 17.49 -17.46 15.48
C PHE A 296 17.12 -17.89 14.06
N ASN A 297 17.10 -19.20 13.83
CA ASN A 297 16.69 -19.79 12.55
C ASN A 297 15.20 -19.52 12.30
N PRO A 298 14.73 -19.60 11.04
CA PRO A 298 13.31 -19.50 10.72
C PRO A 298 12.46 -20.41 11.62
N THR A 299 11.48 -19.81 12.29
CA THR A 299 10.55 -20.51 13.18
C THR A 299 9.20 -19.82 13.15
N PHE A 300 8.11 -20.58 13.07
CA PHE A 300 6.75 -20.06 13.01
C PHE A 300 5.80 -21.02 13.72
N GLY A 301 4.79 -20.48 14.39
CA GLY A 301 3.67 -21.25 14.90
C GLY A 301 4.01 -22.26 16.02
N PRO A 302 3.06 -23.15 16.37
CA PRO A 302 1.72 -23.27 15.77
C PRO A 302 0.93 -21.97 15.85
N ALA A 303 0.40 -21.50 14.72
CA ALA A 303 -0.39 -20.27 14.62
C ALA A 303 -1.30 -20.28 13.39
N TRP A 304 -2.43 -19.57 13.49
CA TRP A 304 -3.34 -19.35 12.38
C TRP A 304 -2.76 -18.35 11.37
N VAL A 305 -2.95 -18.64 10.09
CA VAL A 305 -2.68 -17.76 8.96
C VAL A 305 -4.00 -17.48 8.25
N ASN A 306 -4.40 -16.21 8.21
CA ASN A 306 -5.61 -15.78 7.52
C ASN A 306 -5.41 -15.74 6.00
N LEU A 307 -6.34 -16.33 5.26
CA LEU A 307 -6.28 -16.50 3.82
C LEU A 307 -7.23 -15.56 3.11
N TYR A 308 -6.77 -14.98 2.01
CA TYR A 308 -7.55 -14.03 1.22
C TYR A 308 -7.43 -14.36 -0.27
N GLY A 309 -8.49 -14.09 -1.03
CA GLY A 309 -8.57 -14.36 -2.45
C GLY A 309 -9.72 -13.60 -3.12
N SER A 310 -10.25 -14.16 -4.20
CA SER A 310 -11.36 -13.62 -4.99
C SER A 310 -12.74 -13.84 -4.32
N PRO A 311 -13.83 -13.20 -4.82
CA PRO A 311 -15.20 -13.49 -4.36
C PRO A 311 -15.65 -14.93 -4.67
N GLN A 312 -16.69 -15.43 -3.99
CA GLN A 312 -17.11 -16.85 -4.02
C GLN A 312 -17.96 -17.25 -5.26
N ASN A 313 -18.31 -16.31 -6.16
CA ASN A 313 -19.25 -16.55 -7.29
C ASN A 313 -18.69 -16.22 -8.69
N SER A 314 -17.38 -16.28 -8.89
CA SER A 314 -16.76 -15.97 -10.19
C SER A 314 -16.87 -17.09 -11.24
N ALA A 315 -17.98 -17.83 -11.28
CA ALA A 315 -18.13 -18.96 -12.21
C ALA A 315 -18.25 -18.47 -13.67
N LEU A 316 -17.42 -19.06 -14.53
CA LEU A 316 -17.36 -19.03 -16.00
C LEU A 316 -16.58 -17.93 -16.74
N ARG A 317 -16.08 -16.89 -16.07
CA ARG A 317 -14.98 -16.01 -16.55
C ARG A 317 -14.42 -15.28 -15.33
N ASP A 318 -13.67 -15.97 -14.47
CA ASP A 318 -13.16 -15.38 -13.24
C ASP A 318 -12.12 -14.30 -13.55
N ILE A 319 -12.57 -13.03 -13.61
CA ILE A 319 -11.72 -11.84 -13.78
C ILE A 319 -10.72 -11.71 -12.61
N HIS A 320 -10.95 -12.41 -11.50
CA HIS A 320 -10.16 -12.33 -10.28
C HIS A 320 -9.49 -13.66 -9.90
N LYS A 321 -9.42 -14.66 -10.80
CA LYS A 321 -8.78 -15.97 -10.53
C LYS A 321 -7.36 -15.79 -10.03
N ASP A 322 -6.65 -14.86 -10.67
CA ASP A 322 -5.31 -14.39 -10.37
C ASP A 322 -5.14 -14.10 -8.86
N LEU A 323 -6.15 -13.54 -8.18
CA LEU A 323 -6.08 -13.26 -6.74
C LEU A 323 -5.96 -14.54 -5.89
N ASN A 324 -6.60 -15.64 -6.28
CA ASN A 324 -6.48 -16.93 -5.59
C ASN A 324 -5.11 -17.57 -5.83
N GLU A 325 -4.49 -17.31 -6.99
CA GLU A 325 -3.14 -17.76 -7.34
C GLU A 325 -2.03 -16.92 -6.66
N GLY A 326 -2.41 -15.89 -5.90
CA GLY A 326 -1.51 -14.98 -5.19
C GLY A 326 -1.01 -13.81 -6.02
N MET A 327 -1.67 -13.52 -7.16
CA MET A 327 -1.36 -12.41 -8.06
C MET A 327 -2.14 -11.16 -7.61
N GLY A 328 -1.62 -10.46 -6.61
CA GLY A 328 -2.25 -9.28 -6.02
C GLY A 328 -2.83 -9.51 -4.63
N GLU A 329 -3.43 -8.47 -4.05
CA GLU A 329 -4.02 -8.55 -2.72
C GLU A 329 -5.41 -9.18 -2.78
N GLY A 330 -5.61 -10.30 -2.06
CA GLY A 330 -6.94 -10.91 -1.93
C GLY A 330 -7.95 -9.94 -1.31
N ILE A 331 -9.13 -9.85 -1.93
CA ILE A 331 -10.18 -8.88 -1.58
C ILE A 331 -11.34 -9.50 -0.79
N PHE A 332 -11.32 -10.83 -0.60
CA PHE A 332 -12.25 -11.59 0.23
C PHE A 332 -11.50 -12.51 1.19
N TYR A 333 -12.03 -12.66 2.40
CA TYR A 333 -11.58 -13.69 3.33
C TYR A 333 -12.01 -15.09 2.86
N ARG A 334 -11.05 -16.01 2.77
CA ARG A 334 -11.15 -17.38 2.23
C ARG A 334 -10.96 -18.46 3.31
N GLY A 335 -10.91 -18.10 4.58
CA GLY A 335 -10.64 -19.03 5.68
C GLY A 335 -9.27 -18.79 6.31
N ARG A 336 -8.83 -19.75 7.12
CA ARG A 336 -7.52 -19.71 7.78
C ARG A 336 -6.93 -21.10 7.92
N ILE A 337 -5.59 -21.18 7.91
CA ILE A 337 -4.85 -22.44 8.06
C ILE A 337 -3.98 -22.40 9.32
N LEU A 338 -3.99 -23.49 10.09
CA LEU A 338 -3.16 -23.66 11.28
C LEU A 338 -1.87 -24.40 10.89
N MET A 339 -0.73 -23.74 11.07
CA MET A 339 0.55 -24.30 10.66
C MET A 339 1.71 -23.90 11.58
N ALA A 340 2.84 -24.60 11.43
CA ALA A 340 4.12 -24.27 12.06
C ALA A 340 5.28 -24.47 11.10
N ILE A 341 6.39 -23.76 11.32
CA ILE A 341 7.65 -23.93 10.58
C ILE A 341 8.79 -24.10 11.56
N THR A 342 9.64 -25.09 11.32
CA THR A 342 10.89 -25.30 12.06
C THR A 342 12.03 -25.59 11.10
N VAL A 343 13.24 -25.18 11.47
CA VAL A 343 14.46 -25.46 10.69
C VAL A 343 15.47 -26.20 11.55
N GLU A 344 15.89 -27.36 11.07
CA GLU A 344 16.90 -28.21 11.69
C GLU A 344 18.13 -28.24 10.79
N ILE A 345 19.26 -27.73 11.28
CA ILE A 345 20.52 -27.70 10.53
C ILE A 345 21.29 -28.99 10.82
N PHE A 346 21.67 -29.72 9.78
CA PHE A 346 22.43 -30.94 9.93
C PHE A 346 23.86 -30.65 10.37
N SER A 347 24.38 -31.51 11.25
CA SER A 347 25.80 -31.55 11.62
C SER A 347 26.40 -32.83 11.06
N SER A 348 27.64 -32.82 10.57
CA SER A 348 28.29 -34.06 10.12
C SER A 348 28.37 -35.08 11.28
N PRO A 349 27.90 -36.36 11.15
CA PRO A 349 27.54 -37.12 9.95
C PRO A 349 26.03 -37.31 9.67
N SER A 350 25.11 -36.56 10.30
CA SER A 350 23.66 -36.77 10.16
C SER A 350 23.03 -36.25 8.86
N GLN A 351 23.86 -36.00 7.85
CA GLN A 351 23.45 -35.36 6.59
C GLN A 351 22.74 -36.37 5.66
N PRO A 352 21.58 -35.99 5.06
CA PRO A 352 20.85 -36.83 4.11
C PRO A 352 21.69 -37.19 2.88
N GLY A 353 21.30 -38.21 2.11
CA GLY A 353 22.01 -38.60 0.90
C GLY A 353 21.79 -37.63 -0.26
N GLU A 354 20.55 -37.19 -0.43
CA GLU A 354 20.07 -36.40 -1.57
C GLU A 354 19.07 -35.32 -1.11
N VAL A 355 18.74 -34.39 -2.01
CA VAL A 355 17.68 -33.39 -1.80
C VAL A 355 16.32 -34.03 -2.03
N THR A 356 15.57 -34.24 -0.96
CA THR A 356 14.24 -34.85 -0.97
C THR A 356 13.18 -33.93 -0.38
N VAL A 357 11.93 -34.19 -0.78
CA VAL A 357 10.73 -33.71 -0.11
C VAL A 357 10.06 -34.91 0.55
N GLU A 358 9.92 -34.85 1.87
CA GLU A 358 9.35 -35.93 2.67
C GLU A 358 8.02 -35.46 3.27
N VAL A 359 6.98 -36.30 3.18
CA VAL A 359 5.67 -36.06 3.82
C VAL A 359 5.50 -37.09 4.93
N GLU A 360 5.27 -36.63 6.15
CA GLU A 360 5.14 -37.47 7.35
C GLU A 360 3.85 -37.11 8.10
N GLU A 361 3.18 -38.12 8.67
CA GLU A 361 2.02 -37.91 9.54
C GLU A 361 2.46 -37.31 10.89
N LEU A 362 1.67 -36.38 11.41
CA LEU A 362 1.87 -35.71 12.70
C LEU A 362 0.77 -36.10 13.68
N HIS A 363 1.13 -36.07 14.96
CA HIS A 363 0.10 -36.09 16.00
C HIS A 363 -0.74 -34.80 15.98
N PRO A 364 -2.07 -34.92 16.07
CA PRO A 364 -2.95 -33.77 16.20
C PRO A 364 -2.57 -32.89 17.39
N LEU A 365 -2.77 -31.58 17.25
CA LEU A 365 -2.58 -30.65 18.35
C LEU A 365 -3.68 -30.86 19.42
N PRO A 366 -3.35 -30.76 20.72
CA PRO A 366 -4.37 -30.71 21.75
C PRO A 366 -5.38 -29.57 21.49
N GLU A 367 -6.68 -29.79 21.76
CA GLU A 367 -7.74 -28.80 21.49
C GLU A 367 -7.46 -27.40 22.09
N ASN A 368 -6.77 -27.35 23.24
CA ASN A 368 -6.44 -26.11 23.94
C ASN A 368 -5.05 -25.54 23.59
N ALA A 369 -4.34 -26.08 22.60
CA ALA A 369 -2.95 -25.70 22.29
C ALA A 369 -2.77 -24.21 21.95
N LEU A 370 -3.81 -23.57 21.39
CA LEU A 370 -3.82 -22.16 21.00
C LEU A 370 -4.56 -21.26 22.01
N GLY A 371 -5.02 -21.81 23.13
CA GLY A 371 -5.92 -21.11 24.05
C GLY A 371 -7.40 -21.16 23.63
N ARG A 372 -8.27 -20.56 24.44
CA ARG A 372 -9.71 -20.53 24.19
C ARG A 372 -10.08 -19.44 23.20
N LYS A 373 -11.12 -19.67 22.42
CA LYS A 373 -11.75 -18.62 21.60
C LYS A 373 -12.50 -17.67 22.54
N GLU A 374 -12.15 -16.40 22.46
CA GLU A 374 -12.87 -15.30 23.11
C GLU A 374 -13.84 -14.67 22.12
N GLU A 375 -14.91 -14.08 22.64
CA GLU A 375 -15.86 -13.32 21.84
C GLU A 375 -15.32 -11.89 21.63
N PHE A 376 -15.35 -11.45 20.38
CA PHE A 376 -14.96 -10.12 19.93
C PHE A 376 -16.16 -9.38 19.33
N LEU A 377 -16.27 -8.09 19.66
CA LEU A 377 -17.19 -7.15 19.05
C LEU A 377 -16.42 -6.26 18.07
N LEU A 378 -16.86 -6.24 16.82
CA LEU A 378 -16.55 -5.19 15.86
C LEU A 378 -17.74 -4.23 15.80
N PHE A 379 -17.52 -2.96 16.13
CA PHE A 379 -18.51 -1.89 16.03
C PHE A 379 -18.04 -0.86 15.00
N ALA A 380 -18.96 -0.37 14.16
CA ALA A 380 -18.68 0.73 13.25
C ALA A 380 -19.86 1.70 13.13
N ALA A 381 -19.55 2.99 12.99
CA ALA A 381 -20.53 4.05 12.75
C ALA A 381 -20.10 4.90 11.54
N PHE A 382 -21.03 5.16 10.62
CA PHE A 382 -20.75 5.90 9.38
C PHE A 382 -21.17 7.36 9.53
N PHE A 383 -20.28 8.28 9.17
CA PHE A 383 -20.47 9.72 9.37
C PHE A 383 -20.76 10.46 8.06
N GLU A 384 -20.05 10.13 6.99
CA GLU A 384 -20.32 10.62 5.64
C GLU A 384 -19.83 9.60 4.60
N ALA A 385 -20.46 9.59 3.43
CA ALA A 385 -19.92 8.97 2.23
C ALA A 385 -19.92 9.99 1.09
N THR A 386 -18.78 10.30 0.50
CA THR A 386 -18.61 11.37 -0.50
C THR A 386 -17.79 10.86 -1.69
N MET A 387 -17.57 11.72 -2.69
CA MET A 387 -16.85 11.38 -3.93
C MET A 387 -17.45 10.21 -4.73
N MET A 388 -18.74 9.90 -4.55
CA MET A 388 -19.37 8.83 -5.31
C MET A 388 -19.61 9.28 -6.75
N ASP A 389 -19.36 8.38 -7.70
CA ASP A 389 -19.61 8.64 -9.11
C ASP A 389 -21.10 8.91 -9.41
N PHE A 390 -21.36 9.75 -10.41
CA PHE A 390 -22.71 10.13 -10.83
C PHE A 390 -23.59 8.92 -11.20
N SER A 391 -23.00 7.83 -11.70
CA SER A 391 -23.72 6.61 -12.08
C SER A 391 -24.44 5.91 -10.91
N LEU A 392 -24.12 6.27 -9.66
CA LEU A 392 -24.78 5.77 -8.45
C LEU A 392 -25.98 6.61 -8.01
N ARG A 393 -26.16 7.83 -8.54
CA ARG A 393 -27.19 8.79 -8.09
C ARG A 393 -28.62 8.24 -8.15
N SER A 394 -28.92 7.40 -9.13
CA SER A 394 -30.26 6.81 -9.29
C SER A 394 -30.45 5.48 -8.56
N LYS A 395 -29.43 4.97 -7.87
CA LYS A 395 -29.41 3.65 -7.24
C LYS A 395 -29.45 3.78 -5.71
N LEU A 396 -29.93 2.74 -5.04
CA LEU A 396 -29.82 2.64 -3.60
C LEU A 396 -28.44 2.10 -3.22
N VAL A 397 -27.84 2.73 -2.22
CA VAL A 397 -26.51 2.43 -1.70
C VAL A 397 -26.61 2.04 -0.23
N SER A 398 -25.91 0.98 0.16
CA SER A 398 -25.68 0.60 1.56
C SER A 398 -24.23 0.15 1.76
N PHE A 399 -23.83 -0.04 3.01
CA PHE A 399 -22.50 -0.50 3.38
C PHE A 399 -22.59 -1.78 4.20
N GLU A 400 -21.73 -2.74 3.92
CA GLU A 400 -21.58 -4.00 4.67
C GLU A 400 -20.22 -4.03 5.36
N VAL A 401 -20.20 -4.38 6.65
CA VAL A 401 -18.98 -4.56 7.44
C VAL A 401 -18.88 -6.02 7.87
N SER A 402 -17.73 -6.65 7.62
CA SER A 402 -17.49 -8.05 7.96
C SER A 402 -16.06 -8.28 8.48
N ILE A 403 -15.89 -9.36 9.25
CA ILE A 403 -14.59 -9.84 9.73
C ILE A 403 -14.56 -11.36 9.67
N GLY A 404 -13.59 -11.92 8.95
CA GLY A 404 -13.56 -13.35 8.66
C GLY A 404 -14.81 -13.79 7.87
N ASN A 405 -15.53 -14.79 8.38
CA ASN A 405 -16.83 -15.22 7.83
C ASN A 405 -18.04 -14.58 8.54
N TYR A 406 -17.83 -13.73 9.55
CA TYR A 406 -18.90 -13.08 10.30
C TYR A 406 -19.35 -11.79 9.61
N GLY A 407 -20.66 -11.56 9.57
CA GLY A 407 -21.26 -10.33 9.02
C GLY A 407 -21.49 -10.31 7.50
N LYS A 408 -21.15 -11.36 6.77
CA LYS A 408 -21.41 -11.47 5.32
C LYS A 408 -22.91 -11.67 5.06
N ALA A 409 -23.56 -10.80 4.27
CA ALA A 409 -24.91 -11.05 3.78
C ALA A 409 -24.89 -12.13 2.69
N GLU A 410 -25.77 -13.14 2.76
CA GLU A 410 -25.96 -14.09 1.65
C GLU A 410 -26.52 -13.31 0.43
N GLU A 411 -25.95 -13.52 -0.76
CA GLU A 411 -26.46 -12.92 -2.01
C GLU A 411 -27.87 -13.45 -2.30
N VAL A 412 -28.90 -12.72 -1.87
CA VAL A 412 -30.29 -13.04 -2.16
C VAL A 412 -30.53 -12.81 -3.65
N ALA A 413 -30.51 -13.90 -4.44
CA ALA A 413 -31.07 -13.91 -5.78
C ALA A 413 -32.55 -13.47 -5.69
N THR A 414 -32.85 -12.33 -6.31
CA THR A 414 -34.15 -11.66 -6.33
C THR A 414 -35.32 -12.62 -6.59
N LYS A 415 -36.07 -12.99 -5.55
CA LYS A 415 -37.47 -13.42 -5.71
C LYS A 415 -38.35 -12.18 -5.62
N VAL A 416 -38.75 -11.65 -6.77
CA VAL A 416 -39.87 -10.70 -6.84
C VAL A 416 -41.13 -11.48 -6.46
N PRO A 417 -41.85 -11.13 -5.37
CA PRO A 417 -43.14 -11.73 -5.12
C PRO A 417 -44.13 -11.11 -6.10
N ARG A 418 -44.46 -11.84 -7.17
CA ARG A 418 -45.62 -11.53 -7.99
C ARG A 418 -46.87 -11.81 -7.15
N LYS A 419 -47.52 -10.74 -6.68
CA LYS A 419 -48.93 -10.80 -6.25
C LYS A 419 -49.78 -11.23 -7.45
N ALA A 420 -50.18 -12.48 -7.48
CA ALA A 420 -51.32 -12.94 -8.28
C ALA A 420 -52.43 -13.36 -7.31
N GLY A 421 -53.49 -12.56 -7.25
CA GLY A 421 -54.71 -12.94 -6.58
C GLY A 421 -55.54 -13.84 -7.48
N LYS A 422 -56.07 -14.95 -6.94
CA LYS A 422 -57.49 -15.31 -6.99
C LYS A 422 -57.75 -16.64 -6.25
N ARG A 423 -58.80 -16.57 -5.42
CA ARG A 423 -59.67 -17.62 -4.85
C ARG A 423 -59.64 -19.00 -5.53
N GLU A 424 -59.58 -20.06 -4.72
CA GLU A 424 -60.60 -21.12 -4.45
C GLU A 424 -59.92 -22.24 -3.64
N ARG A 425 -60.31 -22.61 -2.41
CA ARG A 425 -61.50 -23.32 -1.86
C ARG A 425 -61.19 -24.82 -1.56
N ARG A 426 -61.01 -25.09 -0.25
CA ARG A 426 -61.43 -26.25 0.58
C ARG A 426 -60.81 -27.66 0.48
N GLU A 427 -60.95 -28.30 1.65
CA GLU A 427 -60.94 -29.73 2.06
C GLU A 427 -59.56 -30.36 2.36
N GLU A 428 -59.21 -30.56 3.64
CA GLU A 428 -59.63 -31.60 4.62
C GLU A 428 -59.03 -33.00 4.33
N LYS A 429 -58.09 -33.43 5.20
CA LYS A 429 -58.22 -34.66 6.01
C LYS A 429 -56.98 -34.94 6.89
N GLN A 430 -57.22 -35.00 8.20
CA GLN A 430 -56.62 -35.92 9.17
C GLN A 430 -56.84 -37.38 8.72
N SER A 431 -56.14 -38.44 9.12
CA SER A 431 -55.13 -38.80 10.13
C SER A 431 -54.70 -40.24 9.82
N LEU A 432 -53.61 -40.75 10.44
CA LEU A 432 -53.50 -42.04 11.16
C LEU A 432 -52.07 -42.62 11.15
N LEU A 433 -51.44 -42.64 12.34
CA LEU A 433 -50.75 -43.75 13.07
C LEU A 433 -50.03 -44.84 12.22
N ASP A 434 -48.83 -45.36 12.53
CA ASP A 434 -48.27 -45.68 13.85
C ASP A 434 -46.77 -46.08 13.77
N HIS A 435 -46.09 -45.86 14.90
CA HIS A 435 -44.87 -46.43 15.51
C HIS A 435 -43.89 -47.37 14.75
N SER A 436 -42.60 -47.01 14.78
CA SER A 436 -41.58 -47.75 15.57
C SER A 436 -40.27 -46.96 15.69
N SER A 437 -39.77 -46.87 16.92
CA SER A 437 -38.48 -46.30 17.32
C SER A 437 -37.30 -47.04 16.68
N ASP A 438 -36.25 -46.31 16.32
CA ASP A 438 -35.00 -46.40 17.07
C ASP A 438 -34.13 -45.16 16.82
N SER A 439 -33.57 -44.72 17.93
CA SER A 439 -32.79 -43.52 18.13
C SER A 439 -31.35 -43.70 17.64
N GLU A 440 -30.92 -42.85 16.71
CA GLU A 440 -29.54 -42.37 16.66
C GLU A 440 -29.57 -40.84 16.60
N LEU A 441 -28.81 -40.24 17.52
CA LEU A 441 -28.70 -38.82 17.75
C LEU A 441 -27.90 -38.19 16.61
N ASP A 442 -28.59 -37.71 15.58
CA ASP A 442 -28.02 -36.71 14.68
C ASP A 442 -27.87 -35.40 15.45
N VAL A 443 -26.63 -35.12 15.86
CA VAL A 443 -26.20 -33.81 16.31
C VAL A 443 -26.24 -32.90 15.08
N GLU A 444 -27.41 -32.33 14.80
CA GLU A 444 -27.54 -31.20 13.90
C GLU A 444 -26.59 -30.10 14.38
N VAL A 445 -25.57 -29.81 13.56
CA VAL A 445 -24.67 -28.67 13.72
C VAL A 445 -25.52 -27.40 13.65
N LEU A 446 -25.95 -26.95 14.82
CA LEU A 446 -26.62 -25.68 15.03
C LEU A 446 -25.78 -24.57 14.41
N ALA A 447 -26.34 -23.87 13.43
CA ALA A 447 -25.87 -22.54 13.07
C ALA A 447 -25.76 -21.70 14.36
N PRO A 448 -24.64 -20.98 14.60
CA PRO A 448 -24.45 -20.31 15.87
C PRO A 448 -25.56 -19.26 16.04
N THR A 449 -26.20 -19.29 17.21
CA THR A 449 -27.21 -18.35 17.72
C THR A 449 -26.80 -16.86 17.67
N SER A 450 -25.56 -16.55 17.24
CA SER A 450 -24.97 -15.23 17.07
C SER A 450 -25.35 -14.53 15.76
N ALA A 451 -25.74 -15.25 14.70
CA ALA A 451 -26.15 -14.61 13.44
C ALA A 451 -27.40 -13.71 13.61
N ALA A 452 -28.30 -14.10 14.54
CA ALA A 452 -29.49 -13.32 14.89
C ALA A 452 -29.20 -12.03 15.66
N ARG A 453 -27.98 -11.86 16.19
CA ARG A 453 -27.55 -10.64 16.91
C ARG A 453 -26.82 -9.64 16.04
N ASN A 454 -26.33 -10.01 14.85
CA ASN A 454 -25.49 -9.13 14.05
C ASN A 454 -26.31 -8.12 13.25
N LYS A 455 -25.81 -6.88 13.16
CA LYS A 455 -26.28 -5.85 12.23
C LYS A 455 -25.11 -5.41 11.36
N SER A 456 -24.80 -6.17 10.32
CA SER A 456 -23.61 -5.94 9.50
C SER A 456 -23.83 -5.03 8.30
N VAL A 457 -25.07 -4.69 7.96
CA VAL A 457 -25.42 -3.89 6.78
C VAL A 457 -26.18 -2.64 7.20
N THR A 458 -25.81 -1.48 6.64
CA THR A 458 -26.54 -0.23 6.85
C THR A 458 -27.83 -0.20 6.03
N ILE A 459 -28.76 0.69 6.41
CA ILE A 459 -29.98 0.92 5.65
C ILE A 459 -29.63 1.49 4.28
N SER A 460 -30.30 0.98 3.23
CA SER A 460 -30.15 1.49 1.86
C SER A 460 -30.66 2.92 1.73
N GLN A 461 -29.80 3.82 1.26
CA GLN A 461 -30.09 5.24 1.07
C GLN A 461 -29.79 5.67 -0.37
N ARG A 462 -30.44 6.74 -0.84
CA ARG A 462 -30.19 7.29 -2.18
C ARG A 462 -29.12 8.40 -2.09
N PRO A 463 -28.06 8.34 -2.90
CA PRO A 463 -27.08 9.42 -2.96
C PRO A 463 -27.66 10.74 -3.47
N GLU A 464 -27.21 11.84 -2.88
CA GLU A 464 -27.55 13.21 -3.25
C GLU A 464 -26.37 13.87 -3.99
N PRO A 465 -26.58 14.86 -4.87
CA PRO A 465 -25.48 15.61 -5.48
C PRO A 465 -24.76 16.46 -4.44
N VAL A 466 -23.43 16.56 -4.53
CA VAL A 466 -22.65 17.53 -3.73
C VAL A 466 -23.04 18.96 -4.06
N GLU A 467 -22.86 19.86 -3.09
CA GLU A 467 -23.13 21.28 -3.27
C GLU A 467 -22.15 21.93 -4.28
N TYR A 468 -22.57 23.06 -4.87
CA TYR A 468 -21.86 23.85 -5.89
C TYR A 468 -21.63 23.14 -7.24
N ASP A 469 -20.61 22.29 -7.37
CA ASP A 469 -20.14 21.73 -8.67
C ASP A 469 -20.95 20.51 -9.15
N ARG A 470 -21.76 19.87 -8.28
CA ARG A 470 -22.60 18.66 -8.55
C ARG A 470 -21.88 17.49 -9.27
N SER A 471 -20.55 17.54 -9.37
CA SER A 471 -19.68 16.57 -10.05
C SER A 471 -19.62 15.21 -9.35
N TYR A 472 -19.87 15.19 -8.04
CA TYR A 472 -19.93 13.98 -7.24
C TYR A 472 -21.30 13.82 -6.58
N SER A 473 -21.54 12.63 -6.04
CA SER A 473 -22.63 12.35 -5.12
C SER A 473 -22.12 12.04 -3.71
N CYS A 474 -22.97 12.29 -2.71
CA CYS A 474 -22.70 12.02 -1.30
C CYS A 474 -23.93 11.45 -0.55
N LEU A 475 -23.67 10.82 0.59
CA LEU A 475 -24.61 10.52 1.66
C LEU A 475 -24.12 11.31 2.88
N PRO A 476 -24.72 12.48 3.19
CA PRO A 476 -24.24 13.35 4.26
C PRO A 476 -24.41 12.74 5.66
N MET A 477 -25.43 11.89 5.86
CA MET A 477 -25.76 11.25 7.14
C MET A 477 -25.76 12.25 8.32
N ALA A 478 -26.24 13.50 8.15
CA ALA A 478 -26.01 14.60 9.08
C ALA A 478 -26.52 14.31 10.51
N HIS A 479 -27.83 14.11 10.67
CA HIS A 479 -28.48 13.93 11.97
C HIS A 479 -28.36 12.51 12.53
N GLU A 480 -28.56 11.51 11.67
CA GLU A 480 -28.52 10.09 12.06
C GLU A 480 -27.34 9.38 11.42
N LYS A 481 -26.47 8.82 12.26
CA LYS A 481 -25.32 8.01 11.85
C LYS A 481 -25.72 6.53 11.93
N PRO A 482 -25.75 5.79 10.80
CA PRO A 482 -26.06 4.37 10.84
C PRO A 482 -24.90 3.60 11.47
N CYS A 483 -25.22 2.67 12.37
CA CYS A 483 -24.24 1.80 13.02
C CYS A 483 -24.39 0.36 12.57
N THR A 484 -23.25 -0.33 12.53
CA THR A 484 -23.15 -1.77 12.30
C THR A 484 -22.34 -2.42 13.41
N TYR A 485 -22.69 -3.65 13.77
CA TYR A 485 -21.92 -4.43 14.72
C TYR A 485 -21.93 -5.91 14.38
N VAL A 486 -20.78 -6.55 14.57
CA VAL A 486 -20.52 -7.95 14.25
C VAL A 486 -19.83 -8.62 15.44
N TRP A 487 -20.46 -9.67 15.96
CA TRP A 487 -19.90 -10.55 16.97
C TRP A 487 -19.15 -11.70 16.28
N SER A 488 -17.95 -12.00 16.77
CA SER A 488 -17.05 -13.03 16.19
C SER A 488 -16.26 -13.73 17.29
N TYR A 489 -15.68 -14.90 17.00
CA TYR A 489 -14.96 -15.71 18.00
C TYR A 489 -13.55 -16.06 17.51
N TRP A 490 -12.53 -15.68 18.27
CA TRP A 490 -11.12 -15.86 17.90
C TRP A 490 -10.26 -16.19 19.11
N GLU A 491 -9.14 -16.89 18.90
CA GLU A 491 -8.14 -17.11 19.94
C GLU A 491 -7.50 -15.76 20.34
N ASP A 492 -7.56 -15.41 21.63
CA ASP A 492 -7.04 -14.15 22.14
C ASP A 492 -5.50 -14.16 22.19
N HIS A 493 -4.90 -13.77 21.05
CA HIS A 493 -3.49 -13.43 20.92
C HIS A 493 -3.29 -11.91 20.68
N THR A 494 -4.22 -11.08 21.17
CA THR A 494 -4.21 -9.62 20.95
C THR A 494 -2.92 -8.96 21.43
N TRP A 495 -2.26 -9.53 22.44
CA TRP A 495 -0.95 -9.09 22.93
C TRP A 495 0.15 -9.05 21.84
N ARG A 496 0.07 -9.88 20.78
CA ARG A 496 1.00 -9.81 19.63
C ARG A 496 0.81 -8.47 18.90
N LEU A 497 -0.43 -8.08 18.70
CA LEU A 497 -0.83 -6.84 18.02
C LEU A 497 -0.61 -5.61 18.90
N CYS A 498 -0.86 -5.69 20.22
CA CYS A 498 -0.55 -4.60 21.16
C CYS A 498 0.93 -4.19 21.09
N ASN A 499 1.84 -5.16 21.06
CA ASN A 499 3.28 -4.90 20.92
C ASN A 499 3.63 -4.26 19.58
N SER A 500 3.00 -4.73 18.52
CA SER A 500 3.17 -4.17 17.18
C SER A 500 2.66 -2.72 17.12
N ASN A 501 1.49 -2.43 17.69
CA ASN A 501 0.88 -1.10 17.71
C ASN A 501 1.78 -0.04 18.33
N TRP A 502 2.50 -0.38 19.39
CA TRP A 502 3.46 0.54 19.99
C TRP A 502 4.58 0.93 19.02
N ILE A 503 5.12 -0.06 18.28
CA ILE A 503 6.18 0.16 17.29
C ILE A 503 5.61 0.95 16.10
N VAL A 504 4.37 0.70 15.68
CA VAL A 504 3.66 1.49 14.67
C VAL A 504 3.57 2.95 15.10
N LYS A 505 3.08 3.24 16.31
CA LYS A 505 2.97 4.61 16.83
C LYS A 505 4.33 5.29 17.00
N LEU A 506 5.39 4.54 17.34
CA LEU A 506 6.75 5.06 17.36
C LEU A 506 7.27 5.42 15.96
N ALA A 507 7.04 4.54 14.97
CA ALA A 507 7.42 4.77 13.59
C ALA A 507 6.66 5.96 12.98
N GLU A 508 5.37 6.09 13.25
CA GLU A 508 4.54 7.20 12.78
C GLU A 508 4.97 8.55 13.34
N ARG A 509 5.33 8.62 14.62
CA ARG A 509 5.87 9.84 15.23
C ARG A 509 7.19 10.26 14.57
N LEU A 510 8.08 9.30 14.32
CA LEU A 510 9.34 9.57 13.61
C LEU A 510 9.07 10.03 12.17
N GLU A 511 8.16 9.38 11.45
CA GLU A 511 7.81 9.74 10.07
C GLU A 511 7.26 11.16 9.97
N GLN A 512 6.26 11.49 10.80
CA GLN A 512 5.67 12.82 10.86
C GLN A 512 6.73 13.89 11.16
N GLY A 513 7.58 13.64 12.15
CA GLY A 513 8.66 14.56 12.50
C GLY A 513 9.66 14.78 11.36
N LEU A 514 10.00 13.72 10.60
CA LEU A 514 10.89 13.85 9.44
C LEU A 514 10.21 14.58 8.26
N ASP A 515 8.92 14.34 8.03
CA ASP A 515 8.13 15.07 7.03
C ASP A 515 8.07 16.57 7.37
N ASP A 516 7.89 16.93 8.64
CA ASP A 516 7.91 18.32 9.11
C ASP A 516 9.27 18.98 8.82
N VAL A 517 10.37 18.28 9.09
CA VAL A 517 11.73 18.76 8.79
C VAL A 517 11.92 18.98 7.29
N GLU A 518 11.50 18.03 6.45
CA GLU A 518 11.60 18.16 4.99
C GLU A 518 10.76 19.33 4.47
N LYS A 519 9.58 19.57 5.04
CA LYS A 519 8.75 20.77 4.74
C LYS A 519 9.49 22.05 5.11
N LEU A 520 10.09 22.12 6.30
CA LEU A 520 10.87 23.29 6.73
C LEU A 520 12.10 23.53 5.85
N MET A 521 12.76 22.48 5.37
CA MET A 521 13.91 22.60 4.47
C MET A 521 13.57 23.23 3.11
N ARG A 522 12.29 23.30 2.70
CA ARG A 522 11.85 24.01 1.49
C ARG A 522 11.92 25.54 1.66
N ARG A 523 12.00 26.05 2.89
CA ARG A 523 12.03 27.49 3.22
C ARG A 523 13.43 27.90 3.71
N PRO A 524 14.10 28.88 3.07
CA PRO A 524 15.33 29.47 3.60
C PRO A 524 15.12 30.03 5.02
N LYS A 525 16.15 29.98 5.87
CA LYS A 525 16.14 30.45 7.28
C LYS A 525 15.18 29.71 8.24
N ALA A 526 14.48 28.67 7.78
CA ALA A 526 13.64 27.86 8.66
C ALA A 526 14.48 27.02 9.64
N LYS A 527 13.99 26.87 10.88
CA LYS A 527 14.60 26.13 12.00
C LYS A 527 14.56 24.60 11.82
N ALA A 528 14.84 24.09 10.61
CA ALA A 528 14.78 22.66 10.28
C ALA A 528 15.75 21.80 11.11
N GLU A 529 16.93 22.35 11.45
CA GLU A 529 17.91 21.69 12.31
C GLU A 529 17.41 21.53 13.76
N GLU A 530 16.79 22.57 14.32
CA GLU A 530 16.18 22.56 15.66
C GLU A 530 15.03 21.55 15.71
N ARG A 531 14.14 21.57 14.69
CA ARG A 531 13.05 20.59 14.58
C ARG A 531 13.58 19.15 14.48
N LEU A 532 14.62 18.90 13.69
CA LEU A 532 15.20 17.55 13.60
C LEU A 532 15.81 17.10 14.93
N ARG A 533 16.38 18.02 15.71
CA ARG A 533 16.90 17.72 17.05
C ARG A 533 15.78 17.25 17.99
N GLU A 534 14.65 17.96 18.03
CA GLU A 534 13.46 17.58 18.80
C GLU A 534 12.95 16.20 18.38
N VAL A 535 12.79 15.96 17.07
CA VAL A 535 12.30 14.68 16.53
C VAL A 535 13.20 13.53 16.94
N LEU A 536 14.53 13.73 16.96
CA LEU A 536 15.48 12.73 17.44
C LEU A 536 15.37 12.47 18.94
N GLU A 537 15.06 13.49 19.74
CA GLU A 537 14.85 13.36 21.19
C GLU A 537 13.57 12.60 21.50
N GLU A 538 12.47 12.96 20.86
CA GLU A 538 11.20 12.24 20.95
C GLU A 538 11.35 10.77 20.54
N PHE A 539 12.07 10.51 19.45
CA PHE A 539 12.34 9.16 18.98
C PHE A 539 13.13 8.32 19.99
N VAL A 540 14.20 8.89 20.57
CA VAL A 540 15.03 8.20 21.57
C VAL A 540 14.26 7.98 22.87
N ALA A 541 13.48 8.96 23.31
CA ALA A 541 12.60 8.85 24.46
C ALA A 541 11.54 7.76 24.24
N GLY A 542 10.88 7.73 23.07
CA GLY A 542 9.89 6.71 22.72
C GLY A 542 10.47 5.29 22.68
N CYS A 543 11.68 5.10 22.12
CA CYS A 543 12.38 3.81 22.17
C CYS A 543 12.70 3.37 23.60
N SER A 544 13.13 4.32 24.43
CA SER A 544 13.47 4.07 25.83
C SER A 544 12.23 3.70 26.63
N TYR A 545 11.13 4.43 26.43
CA TYR A 545 9.85 4.18 27.09
C TYR A 545 9.31 2.78 26.76
N PHE A 546 9.30 2.41 25.47
CA PHE A 546 8.94 1.06 25.04
C PHE A 546 9.80 -0.02 25.72
N SER A 547 11.12 0.19 25.78
CA SER A 547 12.04 -0.78 26.37
C SER A 547 11.81 -0.96 27.88
N HIS A 548 11.57 0.13 28.62
CA HIS A 548 11.27 0.08 30.04
C HIS A 548 9.91 -0.58 30.30
N TYR A 549 8.87 -0.17 29.55
CA TYR A 549 7.53 -0.74 29.66
C TYR A 549 7.58 -2.24 29.43
N ARG A 550 8.23 -2.71 28.36
CA ARG A 550 8.32 -4.14 28.05
C ARG A 550 9.15 -4.91 29.08
N HIS A 551 10.21 -4.32 29.64
CA HIS A 551 10.94 -4.96 30.74
C HIS A 551 10.07 -5.13 32.00
N TYR A 552 9.21 -4.16 32.31
CA TYR A 552 8.27 -4.23 33.42
C TYR A 552 7.12 -5.22 33.13
N SER A 553 6.46 -5.09 31.98
CA SER A 553 5.34 -5.91 31.52
C SER A 553 5.73 -7.39 31.39
N LEU A 554 6.93 -7.73 30.88
CA LEU A 554 7.40 -9.13 30.83
C LEU A 554 7.48 -9.82 32.20
N ASN A 555 7.65 -9.06 33.29
CA ASN A 555 7.65 -9.61 34.65
C ASN A 555 6.23 -9.79 35.21
N ALA A 556 5.25 -9.00 34.73
CA ALA A 556 3.84 -9.06 35.15
C ALA A 556 2.97 -9.99 34.27
N GLU A 557 3.18 -10.00 32.95
CA GLU A 557 2.37 -10.69 31.92
C GLU A 557 2.74 -12.15 31.66
N LYS A 558 3.74 -12.72 32.34
CA LYS A 558 3.92 -14.19 32.37
C LYS A 558 2.63 -14.93 32.77
N LYS A 559 1.66 -14.24 33.38
CA LYS A 559 0.33 -14.73 33.76
C LYS A 559 -0.77 -14.53 32.69
N ASN A 560 -0.59 -13.64 31.71
CA ASN A 560 -1.64 -13.23 30.74
C ASN A 560 -1.38 -13.69 29.30
N MET A 561 -0.13 -14.02 28.95
CA MET A 561 0.16 -14.59 27.63
C MET A 561 -0.33 -16.03 27.53
N THR A 562 -1.42 -16.24 26.81
CA THR A 562 -1.90 -17.56 26.41
C THR A 562 -0.87 -18.23 25.49
N HIS A 563 -0.25 -19.30 25.97
CA HIS A 563 0.59 -20.25 25.22
C HIS A 563 1.58 -19.65 24.19
N PRO A 564 2.58 -18.82 24.59
CA PRO A 564 3.54 -18.24 23.64
C PRO A 564 4.42 -19.31 22.99
N ASN A 565 4.46 -19.28 21.65
CA ASN A 565 5.22 -20.21 20.82
C ASN A 565 6.71 -19.80 20.71
N ASN A 566 7.48 -20.54 19.92
CA ASN A 566 8.92 -20.30 19.81
C ASN A 566 9.23 -18.95 19.14
N LEU A 567 8.52 -18.61 18.06
CA LEU A 567 8.70 -17.33 17.38
C LEU A 567 8.39 -16.17 18.32
N ASP A 568 7.32 -16.26 19.12
CA ASP A 568 6.96 -15.22 20.10
C ASP A 568 8.11 -14.90 21.06
N ARG A 569 8.78 -15.93 21.57
CA ARG A 569 9.91 -15.81 22.50
C ARG A 569 11.14 -15.21 21.82
N CYS A 570 11.47 -15.68 20.63
CA CYS A 570 12.59 -15.19 19.83
C CYS A 570 12.38 -13.73 19.40
N ARG A 571 11.21 -13.43 18.86
CA ARG A 571 10.81 -12.13 18.33
C ARG A 571 10.75 -11.07 19.43
N THR A 572 10.29 -11.40 20.63
CA THR A 572 10.35 -10.50 21.80
C THR A 572 11.78 -10.02 22.07
N LYS A 573 12.75 -10.94 22.14
CA LYS A 573 14.17 -10.59 22.34
C LYS A 573 14.74 -9.79 21.17
N TYR A 574 14.39 -10.17 19.95
CA TYR A 574 14.83 -9.51 18.72
C TYR A 574 14.35 -8.07 18.63
N ILE A 575 13.06 -7.82 18.90
CA ILE A 575 12.47 -6.47 18.92
C ILE A 575 13.16 -5.61 19.99
N MET A 576 13.29 -6.11 21.23
CA MET A 576 13.97 -5.39 22.31
C MET A 576 15.38 -4.96 21.91
N ARG A 577 16.18 -5.90 21.40
CA ARG A 577 17.57 -5.64 20.98
C ARG A 577 17.64 -4.57 19.89
N ASN A 578 16.77 -4.63 18.89
CA ASN A 578 16.78 -3.69 17.77
C ASN A 578 16.26 -2.31 18.15
N ILE A 579 15.23 -2.19 18.98
CA ILE A 579 14.75 -0.88 19.46
C ILE A 579 15.84 -0.15 20.25
N ILE A 580 16.55 -0.86 21.14
CA ILE A 580 17.71 -0.31 21.87
C ILE A 580 18.82 0.12 20.88
N LEU A 581 19.08 -0.70 19.85
CA LEU A 581 20.07 -0.36 18.81
C LEU A 581 19.68 0.90 18.04
N TYR A 582 18.40 1.06 17.67
CA TYR A 582 17.91 2.22 16.94
C TYR A 582 17.91 3.48 17.80
N ALA A 583 17.58 3.39 19.09
CA ALA A 583 17.77 4.49 20.04
C ALA A 583 19.22 4.97 20.08
N LYS A 584 20.18 4.04 20.15
CA LYS A 584 21.62 4.36 20.11
C LYS A 584 22.06 4.95 18.76
N GLN A 585 21.42 4.58 17.65
CA GLN A 585 21.66 5.20 16.35
C GLN A 585 21.10 6.63 16.30
N GLY A 586 19.86 6.85 16.74
CA GLY A 586 19.26 8.18 16.84
C GLY A 586 20.09 9.14 17.70
N LEU A 587 20.60 8.67 18.84
CA LEU A 587 21.50 9.47 19.69
C LEU A 587 22.82 9.85 18.97
N ARG A 588 23.38 8.94 18.16
CA ARG A 588 24.59 9.22 17.36
C ARG A 588 24.31 10.23 16.26
N VAL A 589 23.15 10.15 15.60
CA VAL A 589 22.71 11.14 14.60
C VAL A 589 22.59 12.51 15.26
N ARG A 590 21.91 12.60 16.41
CA ARG A 590 21.73 13.85 17.16
C ARG A 590 23.07 14.51 17.53
N ARG A 591 24.05 13.73 18.01
CA ARG A 591 25.38 14.24 18.39
C ARG A 591 26.19 14.81 17.20
N ARG A 592 25.87 14.40 15.98
CA ARG A 592 26.58 14.81 14.75
C ARG A 592 25.73 15.74 13.87
N LEU A 593 24.58 16.19 14.36
CA LEU A 593 23.66 17.05 13.62
C LEU A 593 24.19 18.48 13.57
N THR A 594 24.27 19.04 12.36
CA THR A 594 24.63 20.43 12.07
C THR A 594 23.68 20.98 11.00
N ARG A 595 23.58 22.31 10.88
CA ARG A 595 22.73 22.96 9.86
C ARG A 595 23.02 22.48 8.43
N ALA A 596 24.30 22.23 8.11
CA ALA A 596 24.72 21.81 6.76
C ALA A 596 24.35 20.35 6.41
N ASN A 597 24.17 19.47 7.42
CA ASN A 597 23.99 18.03 7.18
C ASN A 597 22.57 17.51 7.46
N VAL A 598 21.59 18.40 7.70
CA VAL A 598 20.18 18.04 8.00
C VAL A 598 19.63 17.06 6.95
N LYS A 599 19.80 17.34 5.65
CA LYS A 599 19.34 16.48 4.55
C LYS A 599 19.90 15.06 4.62
N GLU A 600 21.18 14.94 4.91
CA GLU A 600 21.85 13.64 5.06
C GLU A 600 21.29 12.89 6.29
N LYS A 601 21.09 13.59 7.40
CA LYS A 601 20.59 13.00 8.65
C LYS A 601 19.13 12.59 8.57
N VAL A 602 18.28 13.34 7.86
CA VAL A 602 16.93 12.90 7.50
C VAL A 602 17.00 11.59 6.70
N LYS A 603 17.85 11.51 5.67
CA LYS A 603 18.03 10.26 4.88
C LYS A 603 18.51 9.09 5.74
N GLU A 604 19.38 9.33 6.72
CA GLU A 604 19.83 8.30 7.69
C GLU A 604 18.66 7.82 8.56
N MET A 605 17.85 8.74 9.09
CA MET A 605 16.68 8.41 9.92
C MET A 605 15.55 7.73 9.14
N ARG A 606 15.32 8.09 7.87
CA ARG A 606 14.37 7.38 6.99
C ARG A 606 14.75 5.90 6.81
N ARG A 607 16.05 5.55 6.83
CA ARG A 607 16.49 4.13 6.81
C ARG A 607 16.16 3.42 8.12
N ILE A 608 16.23 4.11 9.26
CA ILE A 608 15.82 3.56 10.56
C ILE A 608 14.31 3.39 10.60
N LEU A 609 13.56 4.37 10.11
CA LEU A 609 12.10 4.30 9.96
C LEU A 609 11.68 3.07 9.14
N ALA A 610 12.31 2.80 7.99
CA ALA A 610 12.03 1.60 7.21
C ALA A 610 12.25 0.30 8.01
N LYS A 611 13.30 0.26 8.84
CA LYS A 611 13.56 -0.89 9.72
C LYS A 611 12.56 -1.01 10.87
N LEU A 612 12.09 0.10 11.44
CA LEU A 612 11.04 0.12 12.46
C LEU A 612 9.71 -0.39 11.88
N ARG A 613 9.34 0.07 10.68
CA ARG A 613 8.15 -0.41 9.96
C ARG A 613 8.24 -1.92 9.68
N PHE A 614 9.44 -2.42 9.35
CA PHE A 614 9.66 -3.86 9.21
C PHE A 614 9.47 -4.61 10.55
N LEU A 615 10.01 -4.09 11.66
CA LEU A 615 9.81 -4.68 12.99
C LEU A 615 8.34 -4.67 13.43
N ALA A 616 7.57 -3.66 13.03
CA ALA A 616 6.16 -3.58 13.38
C ALA A 616 5.34 -4.71 12.77
N LYS A 617 5.67 -5.23 11.57
CA LYS A 617 4.87 -6.29 10.93
C LYS A 617 4.80 -7.55 11.78
N GLU A 618 3.60 -7.95 12.20
CA GLU A 618 3.37 -9.16 13.00
C GLU A 618 3.03 -10.35 12.09
N PRO A 619 3.93 -11.34 11.94
CA PRO A 619 3.71 -12.47 11.04
C PRO A 619 2.64 -13.45 11.53
N GLN A 620 2.31 -13.48 12.82
CA GLN A 620 1.36 -14.45 13.42
C GLN A 620 0.02 -13.79 13.83
N CYS A 621 -0.52 -12.92 12.97
CA CYS A 621 -1.79 -12.24 13.20
C CYS A 621 -2.97 -13.22 13.10
N THR A 622 -3.64 -13.50 14.22
CA THR A 622 -4.78 -14.42 14.27
C THR A 622 -6.09 -13.78 13.85
N LEU A 623 -6.28 -12.49 14.08
CA LEU A 623 -7.49 -11.77 13.70
C LEU A 623 -7.51 -11.48 12.20
N PRO A 624 -8.60 -11.82 11.48
CA PRO A 624 -8.78 -11.40 10.10
C PRO A 624 -8.96 -9.89 9.97
N ASP A 625 -8.72 -9.38 8.78
CA ASP A 625 -8.95 -7.98 8.43
C ASP A 625 -10.45 -7.69 8.35
N VAL A 626 -10.79 -6.45 8.66
CA VAL A 626 -12.14 -5.90 8.50
C VAL A 626 -12.35 -5.54 7.02
N LEU A 627 -13.43 -6.05 6.44
CA LEU A 627 -13.85 -5.71 5.07
C LEU A 627 -15.06 -4.80 5.12
N VAL A 628 -14.94 -3.62 4.51
CA VAL A 628 -16.03 -2.66 4.32
C VAL A 628 -16.40 -2.66 2.85
N TRP A 629 -17.62 -3.10 2.53
CA TRP A 629 -18.17 -3.14 1.19
C TRP A 629 -19.20 -2.05 0.97
N MET A 630 -19.16 -1.42 -0.19
CA MET A 630 -20.24 -0.61 -0.72
C MET A 630 -21.11 -1.47 -1.63
N LEU A 631 -22.40 -1.45 -1.37
CA LEU A 631 -23.42 -2.19 -2.09
C LEU A 631 -24.26 -1.21 -2.91
N SER A 632 -24.52 -1.55 -4.17
CA SER A 632 -25.52 -0.88 -5.00
C SER A 632 -26.55 -1.91 -5.48
N ASN A 633 -27.81 -1.72 -5.11
CA ASN A 633 -28.88 -2.71 -5.35
C ASN A 633 -28.47 -4.15 -4.93
N ASN A 634 -27.91 -4.29 -3.72
CA ASN A 634 -27.40 -5.52 -3.13
C ASN A 634 -26.22 -6.18 -3.87
N LYS A 635 -25.56 -5.48 -4.80
CA LYS A 635 -24.32 -5.93 -5.44
C LYS A 635 -23.14 -5.15 -4.90
N ARG A 636 -22.07 -5.85 -4.54
CA ARG A 636 -20.80 -5.24 -4.11
C ARG A 636 -20.15 -4.49 -5.28
N VAL A 637 -19.91 -3.19 -5.13
CA VAL A 637 -19.34 -2.31 -6.19
C VAL A 637 -17.98 -1.74 -5.83
N ALA A 638 -17.69 -1.55 -4.54
CA ALA A 638 -16.41 -1.07 -4.06
C ALA A 638 -16.12 -1.59 -2.65
N TYR A 639 -14.84 -1.62 -2.26
CA TYR A 639 -14.42 -2.14 -0.96
C TYR A 639 -13.24 -1.38 -0.35
N ALA A 640 -13.05 -1.56 0.95
CA ALA A 640 -11.82 -1.31 1.68
C ALA A 640 -11.50 -2.52 2.57
N ARG A 641 -10.21 -2.86 2.64
CA ARG A 641 -9.67 -3.89 3.53
C ARG A 641 -8.83 -3.22 4.61
N ILE A 642 -9.21 -3.38 5.87
CA ILE A 642 -8.63 -2.66 7.00
C ILE A 642 -8.04 -3.69 7.97
N PRO A 643 -6.71 -3.65 8.24
CA PRO A 643 -6.09 -4.56 9.19
C PRO A 643 -6.74 -4.48 10.56
N ALA A 644 -7.12 -5.63 11.15
CA ALA A 644 -7.72 -5.67 12.48
C ALA A 644 -6.86 -4.98 13.54
N GLN A 645 -5.53 -5.06 13.38
CA GLN A 645 -4.56 -4.35 14.19
C GLN A 645 -4.87 -2.84 14.34
N ASN A 646 -5.27 -2.18 13.25
CA ASN A 646 -5.45 -0.73 13.23
C ASN A 646 -6.64 -0.28 14.08
N VAL A 647 -7.66 -1.12 14.20
CA VAL A 647 -8.91 -0.83 14.90
C VAL A 647 -9.06 -1.61 16.21
N LEU A 648 -8.01 -2.32 16.65
CA LEU A 648 -7.98 -3.11 17.88
C LEU A 648 -7.94 -2.21 19.12
N TYR A 649 -8.82 -2.46 20.08
CA TYR A 649 -8.89 -1.75 21.34
C TYR A 649 -7.90 -2.29 22.38
N SER A 650 -7.21 -1.37 23.06
CA SER A 650 -6.56 -1.60 24.34
C SER A 650 -6.86 -0.43 25.27
N VAL A 651 -6.85 -0.70 26.57
CA VAL A 651 -6.95 0.31 27.62
C VAL A 651 -5.68 1.16 27.67
N VAL A 652 -4.53 0.59 27.29
CA VAL A 652 -3.26 1.31 27.20
C VAL A 652 -3.20 1.99 25.83
N GLU A 653 -3.05 3.30 25.82
CA GLU A 653 -3.09 4.08 24.59
C GLU A 653 -2.01 3.63 23.61
N GLU A 654 -0.77 3.39 24.02
CA GLU A 654 0.29 2.94 23.12
C GLU A 654 0.07 1.55 22.50
N GLU A 655 -0.75 0.70 23.12
CA GLU A 655 -1.13 -0.63 22.62
C GLU A 655 -2.38 -0.59 21.74
N LYS A 656 -3.21 0.43 21.90
CA LYS A 656 -4.44 0.64 21.12
C LYS A 656 -4.07 0.82 19.64
N GLY A 657 -4.85 0.20 18.76
CA GLY A 657 -4.76 0.38 17.33
C GLY A 657 -4.79 1.86 16.96
N LYS A 658 -3.99 2.25 15.97
CA LYS A 658 -3.78 3.65 15.60
C LYS A 658 -5.07 4.38 15.18
N ASP A 659 -6.04 3.64 14.62
CA ASP A 659 -7.30 4.15 14.08
C ASP A 659 -8.51 3.64 14.89
N CYS A 660 -8.25 2.93 16.01
CA CYS A 660 -9.28 2.42 16.89
C CYS A 660 -9.96 3.56 17.64
N ALA A 661 -11.29 3.50 17.69
CA ALA A 661 -12.11 4.45 18.44
C ALA A 661 -11.95 5.91 17.99
N LYS A 662 -11.66 6.12 16.69
CA LYS A 662 -11.50 7.43 16.06
C LYS A 662 -12.31 7.48 14.77
N ILE A 663 -12.80 8.67 14.42
CA ILE A 663 -13.39 8.90 13.09
C ILE A 663 -12.24 8.98 12.09
N GLN A 664 -12.24 8.13 11.07
CA GLN A 664 -11.16 8.07 10.09
C GLN A 664 -11.70 8.09 8.66
N THR A 665 -10.89 8.66 7.77
CA THR A 665 -11.15 8.63 6.33
C THR A 665 -10.74 7.28 5.73
N VAL A 666 -11.68 6.58 5.10
CA VAL A 666 -11.45 5.33 4.36
C VAL A 666 -11.81 5.52 2.89
N PHE A 667 -10.88 5.20 1.98
CA PHE A 667 -11.11 5.25 0.54
C PHE A 667 -11.54 3.89 0.01
N LEU A 668 -12.70 3.83 -0.65
CA LEU A 668 -13.22 2.64 -1.29
C LEU A 668 -12.70 2.53 -2.73
N LYS A 669 -12.36 1.32 -3.13
CA LYS A 669 -11.80 0.99 -4.46
C LYS A 669 -12.68 -0.03 -5.18
N VAL A 670 -12.67 0.01 -6.51
CA VAL A 670 -13.37 -0.98 -7.33
C VAL A 670 -12.57 -2.29 -7.38
N PRO A 671 -13.20 -3.46 -7.17
CA PRO A 671 -12.54 -4.76 -7.36
C PRO A 671 -11.85 -4.88 -8.73
N GLY A 672 -10.56 -5.21 -8.73
CA GLY A 672 -9.77 -5.38 -9.95
C GLY A 672 -9.36 -4.11 -10.70
N SER A 673 -9.68 -2.92 -10.20
CA SER A 673 -9.16 -1.68 -10.81
C SER A 673 -7.64 -1.57 -10.63
N HIS A 674 -6.95 -1.20 -11.72
CA HIS A 674 -5.50 -1.02 -11.77
C HIS A 674 -5.07 0.40 -11.35
N ASN A 675 -6.02 1.33 -11.28
CA ASN A 675 -5.77 2.72 -10.95
C ASN A 675 -6.12 2.94 -9.48
N GLY A 676 -5.29 3.69 -8.75
CA GLY A 676 -5.61 4.20 -7.41
C GLY A 676 -6.77 5.21 -7.39
N GLU A 677 -7.73 5.07 -8.30
CA GLU A 677 -8.94 5.88 -8.40
C GLU A 677 -9.82 5.61 -7.19
N ILE A 678 -10.11 6.68 -6.46
CA ILE A 678 -11.03 6.69 -5.34
C ILE A 678 -12.45 6.57 -5.90
N PHE A 679 -13.13 5.47 -5.60
CA PHE A 679 -14.53 5.28 -6.02
C PHE A 679 -15.51 5.99 -5.08
N ALA A 680 -15.18 6.01 -3.79
CA ALA A 680 -15.89 6.77 -2.77
C ALA A 680 -14.97 7.02 -1.57
N LYS A 681 -15.21 8.11 -0.85
CA LYS A 681 -14.57 8.44 0.43
C LYS A 681 -15.60 8.20 1.54
N LEU A 682 -15.22 7.49 2.60
CA LEU A 682 -16.03 7.31 3.81
C LEU A 682 -15.36 8.00 4.99
N GLU A 683 -16.13 8.64 5.85
CA GLU A 683 -15.72 8.89 7.23
C GLU A 683 -16.42 7.86 8.12
N ILE A 684 -15.64 7.04 8.79
CA ILE A 684 -16.13 5.91 9.56
C ILE A 684 -15.40 5.83 10.90
N TYR A 685 -16.15 5.56 11.96
CA TYR A 685 -15.62 5.20 13.27
C TYR A 685 -15.60 3.69 13.38
N MET A 686 -14.51 3.09 13.87
CA MET A 686 -14.42 1.64 14.08
C MET A 686 -13.77 1.28 15.40
N TRP A 687 -14.26 0.20 16.01
CA TRP A 687 -13.76 -0.36 17.26
C TRP A 687 -13.81 -1.88 17.18
N LEU A 688 -12.70 -2.56 17.48
CA LEU A 688 -12.62 -4.01 17.57
C LEU A 688 -12.01 -4.42 18.91
N GLY A 689 -12.69 -5.26 19.68
CA GLY A 689 -12.15 -5.71 20.95
C GLY A 689 -12.94 -6.85 21.58
N VAL A 690 -12.34 -7.48 22.58
CA VAL A 690 -12.97 -8.54 23.37
C VAL A 690 -14.21 -8.03 24.13
N THR A 691 -15.25 -8.86 24.24
CA THR A 691 -16.57 -8.48 24.78
C THR A 691 -16.52 -7.83 26.17
N LYS A 692 -15.53 -8.19 27.01
CA LYS A 692 -15.32 -7.53 28.33
C LYS A 692 -15.17 -6.01 28.26
N TYR A 693 -14.72 -5.48 27.13
CA TYR A 693 -14.56 -4.03 26.89
C TYR A 693 -15.64 -3.45 25.95
N ALA A 694 -16.70 -4.20 25.61
CA ALA A 694 -17.71 -3.76 24.65
C ALA A 694 -18.38 -2.43 25.04
N LYS A 695 -18.51 -2.14 26.34
CA LYS A 695 -19.03 -0.85 26.84
C LYS A 695 -18.20 0.36 26.39
N ASN A 696 -16.93 0.16 26.06
CA ASN A 696 -16.03 1.21 25.61
C ASN A 696 -16.13 1.48 24.09
N CYS A 697 -16.94 0.72 23.34
CA CYS A 697 -17.00 0.87 21.88
C CYS A 697 -17.58 2.20 21.39
N THR A 698 -18.23 2.96 22.28
CA THR A 698 -18.71 4.32 21.99
C THR A 698 -18.13 5.38 22.93
N ALA A 699 -17.21 5.01 23.83
CA ALA A 699 -16.72 5.91 24.88
C ALA A 699 -15.89 7.09 24.35
N GLU A 700 -15.26 6.93 23.19
CA GLU A 700 -14.48 7.99 22.55
C GLU A 700 -15.31 8.87 21.60
N LEU A 701 -16.59 8.54 21.40
CA LEU A 701 -17.48 9.41 20.64
C LEU A 701 -17.84 10.65 21.47
N PRO A 702 -18.13 11.79 20.82
CA PRO A 702 -18.60 12.98 21.51
C PRO A 702 -19.86 12.73 22.35
N GLU A 703 -19.97 13.39 23.51
CA GLU A 703 -21.08 13.18 24.47
C GLU A 703 -22.45 13.58 23.90
N GLU A 704 -22.48 14.41 22.85
CA GLU A 704 -23.70 14.90 22.22
C GLU A 704 -24.42 13.82 21.40
N PHE A 705 -23.76 12.71 21.08
CA PHE A 705 -24.38 11.60 20.35
C PHE A 705 -25.31 10.78 21.27
N LYS A 706 -26.61 10.84 20.99
CA LYS A 706 -27.62 9.99 21.63
C LYS A 706 -27.64 8.60 20.98
N HIS A 707 -27.72 7.56 21.81
CA HIS A 707 -27.73 6.16 21.37
C HIS A 707 -29.16 5.66 21.13
N LEU A 708 -29.47 5.27 19.89
CA LEU A 708 -30.78 4.71 19.52
C LEU A 708 -30.66 3.20 19.25
N SER A 709 -31.43 2.41 20.00
CA SER A 709 -31.59 0.97 19.81
C SER A 709 -32.94 0.67 19.14
N GLU A 710 -33.00 -0.37 18.31
CA GLU A 710 -34.21 -0.69 17.51
C GLU A 710 -35.42 -1.13 18.34
N ASN A 711 -35.23 -1.57 19.60
CA ASN A 711 -36.30 -2.02 20.48
C ASN A 711 -36.49 -1.07 21.67
N GLY A 712 -37.29 -0.02 21.49
CA GLY A 712 -37.79 0.79 22.59
C GLY A 712 -38.95 0.09 23.30
N GLN A 713 -38.68 -0.92 24.13
CA GLN A 713 -39.47 -1.40 25.30
C GLN A 713 -39.03 -2.81 25.73
N GLU A 714 -38.83 -2.97 27.05
CA GLU A 714 -38.69 -4.20 27.84
C GLU A 714 -37.68 -5.28 27.39
N MET A 715 -36.51 -5.33 28.06
CA MET A 715 -35.86 -6.59 28.42
C MET A 715 -35.02 -6.39 29.70
N ALA A 716 -35.71 -6.29 30.83
CA ALA A 716 -35.13 -6.59 32.13
C ALA A 716 -35.01 -8.12 32.25
N GLN A 717 -33.97 -8.70 31.65
CA GLN A 717 -33.37 -10.02 31.94
C GLN A 717 -32.52 -10.46 30.73
N LEU A 718 -31.26 -10.01 30.67
CA LEU A 718 -30.07 -10.73 30.17
C LEU A 718 -28.87 -9.77 30.28
N SER A 719 -27.78 -10.23 30.89
CA SER A 719 -26.60 -9.46 31.33
C SER A 719 -25.66 -8.97 30.20
N ALA A 720 -26.10 -8.90 28.95
CA ALA A 720 -25.24 -8.60 27.79
C ALA A 720 -25.45 -7.17 27.27
N TYR A 721 -24.34 -6.42 27.11
CA TYR A 721 -24.34 -5.09 26.48
C TYR A 721 -24.76 -5.20 25.01
N VAL A 722 -25.72 -4.36 24.57
CA VAL A 722 -26.18 -4.29 23.19
C VAL A 722 -25.68 -2.97 22.57
N PRO A 723 -24.86 -3.02 21.50
CA PRO A 723 -24.39 -1.82 20.81
C PRO A 723 -25.54 -1.03 20.17
N PRO A 724 -25.41 0.30 20.03
CA PRO A 724 -26.44 1.13 19.40
C PRO A 724 -26.60 0.80 17.91
N SER A 725 -27.83 0.92 17.42
CA SER A 725 -28.18 0.67 16.03
C SER A 725 -28.05 1.91 15.13
N ARG A 726 -28.13 3.10 15.75
CA ARG A 726 -27.96 4.43 15.18
C ARG A 726 -27.42 5.37 16.27
N LEU A 727 -26.67 6.39 15.87
CA LEU A 727 -26.35 7.54 16.71
C LEU A 727 -27.11 8.76 16.17
N SER A 728 -27.67 9.58 17.05
CA SER A 728 -28.34 10.82 16.63
C SER A 728 -27.69 12.03 17.31
N ARG A 729 -27.53 13.12 16.55
CA ARG A 729 -27.02 14.40 17.05
C ARG A 729 -27.92 15.52 16.56
N ASP A 730 -28.28 16.40 17.50
CA ASP A 730 -29.18 17.53 17.23
C ASP A 730 -28.45 18.88 17.21
N ASP A 731 -27.33 19.00 17.94
CA ASP A 731 -26.52 20.23 18.04
C ASP A 731 -25.28 20.15 17.15
N PHE A 732 -25.06 21.14 16.29
CA PHE A 732 -23.93 21.18 15.35
C PHE A 732 -23.12 22.47 15.50
N ASN A 733 -21.81 22.33 15.43
CA ASN A 733 -20.90 23.45 15.17
C ASN A 733 -20.70 23.49 13.67
N TYR A 734 -20.84 24.66 13.06
CA TYR A 734 -20.55 24.84 11.65
C TYR A 734 -19.25 25.60 11.46
N PHE A 735 -18.64 25.29 10.33
CA PHE A 735 -17.33 25.76 9.97
C PHE A 735 -17.37 26.36 8.57
N GLN A 736 -16.44 27.27 8.32
CA GLN A 736 -16.12 27.73 6.99
C GLN A 736 -14.73 27.23 6.62
N LEU A 737 -14.61 26.49 5.52
CA LEU A 737 -13.32 26.16 4.93
C LEU A 737 -12.97 27.23 3.90
N ARG A 738 -11.81 27.85 4.06
CA ARG A 738 -11.21 28.75 3.06
C ARG A 738 -10.03 28.04 2.40
N ALA A 739 -10.15 27.79 1.11
CA ALA A 739 -9.08 27.19 0.31
C ALA A 739 -8.41 28.26 -0.56
N HIS A 740 -7.18 28.65 -0.21
CA HIS A 740 -6.40 29.68 -0.89
C HIS A 740 -5.47 29.03 -1.91
N LEU A 741 -5.89 28.91 -3.17
CA LEU A 741 -5.13 28.27 -4.24
C LEU A 741 -4.31 29.31 -5.01
N TYR A 742 -3.02 29.41 -4.69
CA TYR A 742 -2.14 30.39 -5.32
C TYR A 742 -1.67 29.92 -6.71
N GLN A 743 -0.96 28.79 -6.77
CA GLN A 743 -0.31 28.31 -7.99
C GLN A 743 -0.13 26.79 -7.98
N ALA A 744 -0.17 26.12 -9.15
CA ALA A 744 0.48 24.83 -9.34
C ALA A 744 1.71 24.92 -10.26
N ARG A 745 2.64 23.97 -10.13
CA ARG A 745 3.95 23.97 -10.81
C ARG A 745 4.26 22.60 -11.40
N GLY A 746 4.85 22.60 -12.59
CA GLY A 746 5.40 21.40 -13.23
C GLY A 746 4.37 20.29 -13.39
N ILE A 747 3.13 20.65 -13.70
CA ILE A 747 2.04 19.68 -13.88
C ILE A 747 2.27 18.85 -15.15
N LEU A 748 1.57 17.73 -15.26
CA LEU A 748 1.71 16.86 -16.43
C LEU A 748 1.10 17.52 -17.68
N PRO A 749 1.79 17.46 -18.84
CA PRO A 749 1.21 17.82 -20.13
C PRO A 749 0.15 16.80 -20.53
N ALA A 750 -0.95 17.27 -21.11
CA ALA A 750 -2.07 16.44 -21.57
C ALA A 750 -2.45 16.70 -23.03
N ASP A 751 -2.25 17.92 -23.53
CA ASP A 751 -2.62 18.29 -24.89
C ASP A 751 -1.51 18.00 -25.90
N ASP A 752 -1.87 17.91 -27.20
CA ASP A 752 -0.93 17.63 -28.30
C ASP A 752 0.16 18.72 -28.46
N ASN A 753 -0.07 19.92 -27.94
CA ASN A 753 0.90 21.02 -27.92
C ASN A 753 1.95 20.85 -26.80
N GLY A 754 1.83 19.83 -25.95
CA GLY A 754 2.70 19.60 -24.81
C GLY A 754 2.45 20.49 -23.60
N LEU A 755 1.29 21.14 -23.56
CA LEU A 755 0.77 21.93 -22.46
C LEU A 755 -0.51 21.27 -21.91
N SER A 756 -1.21 22.00 -21.05
CA SER A 756 -2.49 21.61 -20.48
C SER A 756 -3.35 22.86 -20.29
N ASP A 757 -4.66 22.68 -20.20
CA ASP A 757 -5.66 23.65 -19.79
C ASP A 757 -6.14 23.34 -18.33
N PRO A 758 -5.28 23.51 -17.31
CA PRO A 758 -5.54 23.00 -15.98
C PRO A 758 -6.61 23.76 -15.19
N PHE A 759 -7.40 23.01 -14.43
CA PHE A 759 -8.19 23.51 -13.30
C PHE A 759 -8.12 22.54 -12.12
N ALA A 760 -8.25 23.09 -10.90
CA ALA A 760 -8.28 22.30 -9.68
C ALA A 760 -9.73 22.17 -9.18
N ARG A 761 -10.11 20.96 -8.79
CA ARG A 761 -11.35 20.65 -8.09
C ARG A 761 -11.03 20.33 -6.63
N VAL A 762 -11.55 21.14 -5.72
CA VAL A 762 -11.38 20.96 -4.28
C VAL A 762 -12.62 20.31 -3.72
N VAL A 763 -12.45 19.19 -3.01
CA VAL A 763 -13.51 18.43 -2.35
C VAL A 763 -13.24 18.43 -0.85
N PHE A 764 -14.24 18.82 -0.07
CA PHE A 764 -14.20 18.76 1.38
C PHE A 764 -15.60 18.49 1.93
N SER A 765 -15.73 17.43 2.73
CA SER A 765 -17.02 16.89 3.18
C SER A 765 -18.01 16.76 2.00
N THR A 766 -19.23 17.26 2.14
CA THR A 766 -20.32 17.19 1.16
C THR A 766 -20.25 18.26 0.06
N HIS A 767 -19.18 19.06 0.05
CA HIS A 767 -19.04 20.20 -0.85
C HIS A 767 -17.92 20.00 -1.87
N CYS A 768 -18.10 20.60 -3.05
CA CYS A 768 -17.10 20.56 -4.12
C CYS A 768 -17.09 21.83 -4.96
N GLN A 769 -15.92 22.46 -5.14
CA GLN A 769 -15.77 23.65 -5.98
C GLN A 769 -14.56 23.53 -6.92
N THR A 770 -14.56 24.34 -7.98
CA THR A 770 -13.53 24.34 -9.02
C THR A 770 -12.93 25.73 -9.23
N THR A 771 -11.61 25.78 -9.44
CA THR A 771 -10.92 27.00 -9.87
C THR A 771 -11.29 27.36 -11.31
N ARG A 772 -10.88 28.55 -11.76
CA ARG A 772 -10.91 28.88 -13.19
C ARG A 772 -10.00 27.95 -13.99
N ILE A 773 -10.36 27.73 -15.25
CA ILE A 773 -9.52 27.07 -16.25
C ILE A 773 -8.52 28.10 -16.77
N LEU A 774 -7.24 27.72 -16.80
CA LEU A 774 -6.18 28.51 -17.42
C LEU A 774 -5.66 27.74 -18.62
N GLU A 775 -5.68 28.36 -19.80
CA GLU A 775 -5.31 27.69 -21.06
C GLU A 775 -3.79 27.63 -21.27
N GLU A 776 -3.31 26.56 -21.90
CA GLU A 776 -1.95 26.40 -22.42
C GLU A 776 -0.82 26.72 -21.41
N THR A 777 -0.86 26.11 -20.22
CA THR A 777 0.19 26.28 -19.20
C THR A 777 0.44 25.02 -18.36
N LEU A 778 1.70 24.82 -17.98
CA LEU A 778 2.12 23.79 -17.02
C LEU A 778 2.39 24.35 -15.61
N SER A 779 2.12 25.63 -15.38
CA SER A 779 2.34 26.29 -14.09
C SER A 779 1.23 27.30 -13.77
N PRO A 780 -0.04 26.86 -13.71
CA PRO A 780 -1.19 27.75 -13.56
C PRO A 780 -1.12 28.57 -12.27
N MET A 781 -1.32 29.89 -12.38
CA MET A 781 -1.45 30.81 -11.24
C MET A 781 -2.91 31.25 -11.10
N TRP A 782 -3.69 30.50 -10.33
CA TRP A 782 -5.11 30.82 -10.12
C TRP A 782 -5.28 32.09 -9.28
N ASN A 783 -4.50 32.22 -8.18
CA ASN A 783 -4.63 33.28 -7.19
C ASN A 783 -6.09 33.44 -6.70
N GLU A 784 -6.71 32.30 -6.40
CA GLU A 784 -8.16 32.19 -6.18
C GLU A 784 -8.46 31.63 -4.79
N LEU A 785 -9.48 32.18 -4.13
CA LEU A 785 -10.01 31.71 -2.86
C LEU A 785 -11.36 31.02 -3.10
N LEU A 786 -11.47 29.75 -2.71
CA LEU A 786 -12.74 29.00 -2.68
C LEU A 786 -13.29 28.97 -1.25
N LEU A 787 -14.56 29.34 -1.09
CA LEU A 787 -15.24 29.44 0.20
C LEU A 787 -16.28 28.33 0.32
N PHE A 788 -16.15 27.49 1.34
CA PHE A 788 -17.12 26.45 1.67
C PHE A 788 -17.74 26.82 3.01
N ASP A 789 -19.01 27.18 3.01
CA ASP A 789 -19.68 27.75 4.17
C ASP A 789 -20.63 26.75 4.85
N GLN A 790 -20.96 26.97 6.12
CA GLN A 790 -21.90 26.15 6.89
C GLN A 790 -21.59 24.64 6.89
N LEU A 791 -20.30 24.28 6.96
CA LEU A 791 -19.86 22.90 6.99
C LEU A 791 -20.07 22.27 8.37
N ILE A 792 -20.70 21.11 8.43
CA ILE A 792 -20.85 20.34 9.66
C ILE A 792 -19.69 19.35 9.77
N ILE A 793 -18.91 19.45 10.85
CA ILE A 793 -17.79 18.53 11.11
C ILE A 793 -18.07 17.76 12.40
N ASP A 794 -18.14 16.44 12.27
CA ASP A 794 -18.36 15.55 13.42
C ASP A 794 -17.07 15.28 14.19
N GLY A 795 -17.19 15.07 15.50
CA GLY A 795 -16.09 14.74 16.43
C GLY A 795 -15.93 15.76 17.56
N LYS A 796 -15.03 15.47 18.51
CA LYS A 796 -14.81 16.32 19.69
C LYS A 796 -14.12 17.61 19.29
N ARG A 797 -14.63 18.75 19.78
CA ARG A 797 -14.15 20.11 19.45
C ARG A 797 -12.67 20.27 19.75
N GLU A 798 -12.22 19.76 20.90
CA GLU A 798 -10.84 19.84 21.38
C GLU A 798 -9.89 19.00 20.53
N GLU A 799 -10.40 17.94 19.91
CA GLU A 799 -9.61 17.01 19.11
C GLU A 799 -9.54 17.44 17.64
N LEU A 800 -10.41 18.33 17.14
CA LEU A 800 -10.45 18.74 15.73
C LEU A 800 -9.12 19.25 15.17
N LYS A 801 -8.28 19.86 16.00
CA LYS A 801 -6.92 20.31 15.61
C LYS A 801 -5.98 19.16 15.29
N THR A 802 -6.08 18.10 16.08
CA THR A 802 -5.30 16.90 15.83
C THR A 802 -5.98 16.10 14.74
N GLU A 803 -7.29 15.94 14.83
CA GLU A 803 -8.17 15.08 14.07
C GLU A 803 -8.96 15.84 13.00
N THR A 804 -8.27 16.63 12.16
CA THR A 804 -8.94 17.39 11.10
C THR A 804 -9.24 16.52 9.87
N PRO A 805 -10.43 16.62 9.26
CA PRO A 805 -10.73 15.99 7.97
C PRO A 805 -9.83 16.47 6.82
N ILE A 806 -9.66 15.63 5.79
CA ILE A 806 -8.78 15.91 4.64
C ILE A 806 -9.50 16.77 3.60
N VAL A 807 -8.80 17.79 3.10
CA VAL A 807 -9.11 18.46 1.84
C VAL A 807 -8.46 17.70 0.69
N ILE A 808 -9.25 17.32 -0.31
CA ILE A 808 -8.79 16.61 -1.50
C ILE A 808 -8.77 17.59 -2.67
N VAL A 809 -7.61 17.76 -3.29
CA VAL A 809 -7.44 18.62 -4.47
C VAL A 809 -7.14 17.74 -5.68
N ASN A 810 -8.08 17.68 -6.60
CA ASN A 810 -7.94 16.96 -7.86
C ASN A 810 -7.60 17.94 -8.98
N LEU A 811 -6.52 17.69 -9.70
CA LEU A 811 -6.10 18.46 -10.85
C LEU A 811 -6.59 17.80 -12.14
N PHE A 812 -7.22 18.57 -13.02
CA PHE A 812 -7.74 18.10 -14.29
C PHE A 812 -7.29 18.99 -15.45
N ASN A 813 -7.20 18.39 -16.64
CA ASN A 813 -7.10 19.08 -17.93
C ASN A 813 -8.51 19.30 -18.49
N HIS A 814 -8.82 20.53 -18.90
CA HIS A 814 -10.07 20.79 -19.60
C HIS A 814 -9.94 20.41 -21.08
N ASN A 815 -10.87 19.58 -21.58
CA ASN A 815 -10.94 19.22 -22.99
C ASN A 815 -12.16 19.89 -23.64
N LYS A 816 -11.94 20.69 -24.69
CA LYS A 816 -13.04 21.39 -25.42
C LYS A 816 -14.11 20.44 -25.96
N PHE A 817 -13.75 19.19 -26.25
CA PHE A 817 -14.64 18.16 -26.82
C PHE A 817 -14.58 16.83 -26.06
N GLY A 818 -14.71 16.85 -24.73
CA GLY A 818 -14.75 15.62 -23.93
C GLY A 818 -14.92 15.85 -22.43
N SER A 819 -14.88 14.77 -21.65
CA SER A 819 -14.75 14.87 -20.19
C SER A 819 -13.34 15.35 -19.82
N PRO A 820 -13.19 16.11 -18.71
CA PRO A 820 -11.87 16.50 -18.22
C PRO A 820 -10.94 15.29 -17.98
N GLU A 821 -9.66 15.41 -18.34
CA GLU A 821 -8.67 14.37 -18.06
C GLU A 821 -8.05 14.56 -16.68
N PHE A 822 -7.97 13.51 -15.87
CA PHE A 822 -7.34 13.58 -14.55
C PHE A 822 -5.80 13.66 -14.66
N LEU A 823 -5.21 14.71 -14.08
CA LEU A 823 -3.76 14.96 -14.10
C LEU A 823 -3.06 14.52 -12.81
N GLY A 824 -3.74 14.59 -11.67
CA GLY A 824 -3.18 14.17 -10.38
C GLY A 824 -4.01 14.64 -9.19
N GLN A 825 -3.65 14.19 -8.00
CA GLN A 825 -4.34 14.52 -6.76
C GLN A 825 -3.35 14.88 -5.65
N ALA A 826 -3.73 15.83 -4.80
CA ALA A 826 -3.03 16.22 -3.59
C ALA A 826 -3.99 16.18 -2.40
N PHE A 827 -3.44 15.96 -1.22
CA PHE A 827 -4.18 15.92 0.05
C PHE A 827 -3.63 17.00 0.98
N ALA A 828 -4.52 17.75 1.62
CA ALA A 828 -4.16 18.80 2.57
C ALA A 828 -4.97 18.68 3.86
N ILE A 829 -4.32 19.08 4.97
CA ILE A 829 -4.94 19.17 6.28
C ILE A 829 -5.14 20.66 6.56
N PRO A 830 -6.37 21.15 6.74
CA PRO A 830 -6.60 22.57 6.98
C PRO A 830 -6.15 22.96 8.39
N GLN A 831 -5.69 24.21 8.53
CA GLN A 831 -5.40 24.80 9.83
C GLN A 831 -6.72 25.14 10.52
N VAL A 832 -6.97 24.54 11.68
CA VAL A 832 -8.22 24.76 12.42
C VAL A 832 -8.09 26.00 13.30
N LYS A 833 -9.02 26.95 13.14
CA LYS A 833 -9.21 28.11 14.02
C LYS A 833 -10.53 27.94 14.77
N LEU A 834 -10.44 27.68 16.08
CA LEU A 834 -11.60 27.63 16.95
C LEU A 834 -12.03 29.04 17.39
N LEU A 835 -13.28 29.20 17.82
CA LEU A 835 -13.87 30.50 18.16
C LEU A 835 -13.12 31.23 19.28
N ASP A 836 -12.59 30.48 20.25
CA ASP A 836 -11.91 30.97 21.46
C ASP A 836 -10.44 31.34 21.25
N GLU A 837 -9.93 31.22 20.03
CA GLU A 837 -8.52 31.41 19.71
C GLU A 837 -8.28 32.64 18.82
N PRO A 838 -7.16 33.36 19.03
CA PRO A 838 -6.84 34.51 18.21
C PRO A 838 -6.54 34.09 16.77
N TYR A 839 -7.14 34.80 15.81
CA TYR A 839 -6.86 34.58 14.41
C TYR A 839 -5.39 34.88 14.05
N SER A 840 -4.82 34.00 13.22
CA SER A 840 -3.52 34.22 12.59
C SER A 840 -3.62 33.86 11.11
N LYS A 841 -3.10 34.74 10.24
CA LYS A 841 -3.16 34.53 8.79
C LYS A 841 -2.34 33.28 8.42
N PRO A 842 -2.92 32.34 7.66
CA PRO A 842 -2.23 31.11 7.30
C PRO A 842 -1.14 31.39 6.24
N ALA A 843 -0.01 30.67 6.34
CA ALA A 843 1.09 30.79 5.38
C ALA A 843 0.97 29.74 4.25
N LEU A 844 1.29 30.13 3.01
CA LEU A 844 1.31 29.22 1.85
C LEU A 844 2.27 28.04 2.05
N GLN A 845 1.80 26.84 1.68
CA GLN A 845 2.51 25.58 1.80
C GLN A 845 2.55 24.85 0.47
N PHE A 846 3.48 23.90 0.35
CA PHE A 846 3.64 23.06 -0.83
C PHE A 846 2.99 21.70 -0.60
N PHE A 847 2.17 21.27 -1.56
CA PHE A 847 1.54 19.96 -1.60
C PHE A 847 1.90 19.27 -2.91
N ASP A 848 2.46 18.07 -2.84
CA ASP A 848 2.88 17.34 -4.04
C ASP A 848 1.64 16.68 -4.69
N PHE A 849 1.47 16.84 -6.01
CA PHE A 849 0.47 16.10 -6.78
C PHE A 849 1.01 14.73 -7.19
N TYR A 850 0.16 13.71 -7.13
CA TYR A 850 0.47 12.36 -7.61
C TYR A 850 -0.62 11.83 -8.54
N LYS A 851 -0.22 11.12 -9.61
CA LYS A 851 -1.09 10.31 -10.47
C LYS A 851 -0.67 8.85 -10.29
N GLY A 852 -1.35 8.14 -9.39
CA GLY A 852 -0.85 6.86 -8.88
C GLY A 852 0.47 7.04 -8.14
N THR A 853 1.51 6.31 -8.53
CA THR A 853 2.87 6.45 -7.95
C THR A 853 3.74 7.51 -8.63
N ARG A 854 3.28 8.09 -9.74
CA ARG A 854 4.02 9.10 -10.51
C ARG A 854 3.79 10.49 -9.94
N ALA A 855 4.87 11.22 -9.65
CA ALA A 855 4.79 12.64 -9.32
C ALA A 855 4.20 13.43 -10.51
N ALA A 856 3.23 14.28 -10.23
CA ALA A 856 2.40 14.97 -11.23
C ALA A 856 2.40 16.50 -11.07
N GLY A 857 3.40 17.05 -10.36
CA GLY A 857 3.57 18.47 -10.10
C GLY A 857 3.44 18.82 -8.61
N GLU A 858 3.38 20.11 -8.30
CA GLU A 858 3.25 20.64 -6.94
C GLU A 858 2.18 21.73 -6.91
N LEU A 859 1.40 21.80 -5.84
CA LEU A 859 0.44 22.85 -5.51
C LEU A 859 1.01 23.74 -4.41
N ILE A 860 0.83 25.05 -4.56
CA ILE A 860 1.07 26.05 -3.53
C ILE A 860 -0.27 26.61 -3.12
N ALA A 861 -0.66 26.28 -1.90
CA ALA A 861 -1.94 26.66 -1.35
C ALA A 861 -1.85 26.79 0.17
N THR A 862 -2.91 27.29 0.78
CA THR A 862 -3.17 27.07 2.19
C THR A 862 -4.66 26.87 2.43
N PHE A 863 -4.99 26.15 3.49
CA PHE A 863 -6.36 25.79 3.83
C PHE A 863 -6.58 26.08 5.31
N GLU A 864 -7.65 26.77 5.64
CA GLU A 864 -8.05 27.08 7.01
C GLU A 864 -9.51 26.69 7.22
N LEU A 865 -9.79 26.05 8.36
CA LEU A 865 -11.12 25.63 8.79
C LEU A 865 -11.50 26.46 10.02
N ILE A 866 -12.44 27.37 9.83
CA ILE A 866 -12.79 28.40 10.81
C ILE A 866 -14.14 28.03 11.45
N GLU A 867 -14.19 27.91 12.77
CA GLU A 867 -15.44 27.78 13.51
C GLU A 867 -16.23 29.10 13.44
N LEU A 868 -17.50 29.02 13.07
CA LEU A 868 -18.37 30.20 12.98
C LEU A 868 -18.88 30.61 14.36
N ASP A 869 -19.24 31.88 14.51
CA ASP A 869 -19.88 32.42 15.73
C ASP A 869 -21.41 32.30 15.63
N TYR A 870 -22.01 31.77 16.69
CA TYR A 870 -23.44 31.51 16.87
C TYR A 870 -24.07 32.32 18.00
N SER A 871 -23.30 33.20 18.65
CA SER A 871 -23.76 33.96 19.82
C SER A 871 -24.79 35.05 19.48
N GLY A 872 -24.87 35.46 18.21
CA GLY A 872 -25.86 36.40 17.71
C GLY A 872 -27.21 35.74 17.38
N TYR A 873 -28.32 36.48 17.53
CA TYR A 873 -29.67 36.05 17.10
C TYR A 873 -29.85 35.90 15.57
N LEU A 874 -28.77 35.85 14.79
CA LEU A 874 -28.71 35.84 13.32
C LEU A 874 -28.11 34.52 12.79
N GLU A 875 -28.03 34.39 11.47
CA GLU A 875 -27.33 33.28 10.79
C GLU A 875 -25.84 33.19 11.21
N PRO A 876 -25.25 31.99 11.22
CA PRO A 876 -23.86 31.78 11.62
C PRO A 876 -22.91 32.66 10.83
N ALA A 877 -22.00 33.38 11.52
CA ALA A 877 -21.11 34.35 10.88
C ALA A 877 -19.64 34.06 11.17
N VAL A 878 -18.77 34.50 10.28
CA VAL A 878 -17.32 34.44 10.50
C VAL A 878 -16.97 35.32 11.73
N PRO A 879 -16.12 34.86 12.66
CA PRO A 879 -15.76 35.65 13.85
C PRO A 879 -15.12 37.00 13.50
N ASP A 880 -15.31 38.01 14.36
CA ASP A 880 -14.90 39.40 14.09
C ASP A 880 -13.39 39.61 13.96
N ASP A 881 -12.58 38.75 14.57
CA ASP A 881 -11.10 38.81 14.52
C ASP A 881 -10.52 38.22 13.23
N VAL A 882 -11.34 37.59 12.38
CA VAL A 882 -10.91 36.96 11.13
C VAL A 882 -10.90 37.99 10.00
N GLU A 883 -9.72 38.24 9.42
CA GLU A 883 -9.54 39.18 8.32
C GLU A 883 -9.16 38.51 6.99
N PRO A 884 -9.88 38.79 5.88
CA PRO A 884 -11.08 39.61 5.78
C PRO A 884 -12.33 38.81 6.17
N LYS A 885 -13.33 39.49 6.72
CA LYS A 885 -14.65 38.90 7.03
C LYS A 885 -15.38 38.55 5.73
N GLU A 886 -15.40 39.49 4.79
CA GLU A 886 -15.88 39.32 3.41
C GLU A 886 -14.71 39.40 2.43
N PRO A 887 -14.38 38.32 1.71
CA PRO A 887 -13.28 38.36 0.76
C PRO A 887 -13.57 39.22 -0.47
N GLY A 888 -12.52 39.84 -1.02
CA GLY A 888 -12.62 40.61 -2.25
C GLY A 888 -12.89 39.73 -3.48
N PHE A 889 -13.57 40.28 -4.49
CA PHE A 889 -13.83 39.57 -5.73
C PHE A 889 -12.59 39.52 -6.64
N LEU A 890 -12.38 38.37 -7.28
CA LEU A 890 -11.39 38.19 -8.34
C LEU A 890 -12.03 38.53 -9.69
N GLY A 891 -11.85 39.77 -10.14
CA GLY A 891 -12.42 40.23 -11.41
C GLY A 891 -13.88 40.67 -11.28
N ASP A 892 -14.78 40.12 -12.11
CA ASP A 892 -16.21 40.47 -12.10
C ASP A 892 -16.93 39.86 -10.88
N PRO A 893 -17.57 40.65 -10.00
CA PRO A 893 -18.33 40.14 -8.86
C PRO A 893 -19.43 39.13 -9.23
N ARG A 894 -20.00 39.22 -10.44
CA ARG A 894 -21.03 38.28 -10.92
C ARG A 894 -20.49 36.87 -11.16
N ALA A 895 -19.18 36.72 -11.31
CA ALA A 895 -18.53 35.41 -11.42
C ALA A 895 -18.46 34.67 -10.08
N GLY A 896 -18.68 35.36 -8.94
CA GLY A 896 -18.68 34.75 -7.61
C GLY A 896 -17.35 34.14 -7.19
N ARG A 897 -16.23 34.61 -7.77
CA ARG A 897 -14.87 34.13 -7.45
C ARG A 897 -14.17 35.13 -6.57
N PHE A 898 -13.40 34.65 -5.60
CA PHE A 898 -12.71 35.50 -4.62
C PHE A 898 -11.20 35.50 -4.84
N ILE A 899 -10.57 36.64 -4.54
CA ILE A 899 -9.11 36.77 -4.57
C ILE A 899 -8.51 36.35 -3.24
N ILE A 900 -7.31 35.78 -3.26
CA ILE A 900 -6.56 35.50 -2.03
C ILE A 900 -6.29 36.82 -1.28
N PRO A 901 -6.62 36.93 0.02
CA PRO A 901 -6.46 38.14 0.79
C PRO A 901 -5.02 38.63 0.94
N GLU A 902 -4.87 39.93 1.20
CA GLU A 902 -3.58 40.55 1.52
C GLU A 902 -2.97 40.00 2.82
N GLY A 903 -1.67 39.72 2.77
CA GLY A 903 -0.92 39.06 3.85
C GLY A 903 -0.79 37.54 3.67
N ILE A 904 -1.72 36.89 2.96
CA ILE A 904 -1.58 35.49 2.52
C ILE A 904 -0.99 35.43 1.11
N ARG A 905 -1.52 36.29 0.22
CA ARG A 905 -1.02 36.45 -1.14
C ARG A 905 0.42 37.00 -1.12
N PRO A 906 1.35 36.41 -1.90
CA PRO A 906 2.72 36.92 -1.96
C PRO A 906 2.77 38.33 -2.53
N VAL A 907 3.69 39.14 -2.00
CA VAL A 907 4.00 40.46 -2.56
C VAL A 907 4.82 40.24 -3.82
N LEU A 908 4.37 40.80 -4.95
CA LEU A 908 5.07 40.68 -6.23
C LEU A 908 6.03 41.86 -6.42
N LYS A 909 7.19 41.59 -7.01
CA LYS A 909 8.14 42.58 -7.51
C LYS A 909 8.38 42.35 -9.00
N GLU A 910 8.71 43.42 -9.72
CA GLU A 910 9.11 43.32 -11.12
C GLU A 910 10.55 42.77 -11.21
N PHE A 911 10.72 41.77 -12.07
CA PHE A 911 12.02 41.20 -12.44
C PHE A 911 12.15 41.22 -13.96
N ARG A 912 13.35 41.48 -14.46
CA ARG A 912 13.68 41.28 -15.87
C ARG A 912 14.45 39.98 -16.02
N ILE A 913 13.93 39.08 -16.85
CA ILE A 913 14.63 37.85 -17.24
C ILE A 913 15.23 38.09 -18.62
N GLU A 914 16.56 38.17 -18.68
CA GLU A 914 17.32 38.24 -19.93
C GLU A 914 17.71 36.84 -20.39
N ILE A 915 17.48 36.55 -21.67
CA ILE A 915 17.66 35.23 -22.26
C ILE A 915 18.62 35.34 -23.44
N LEU A 916 19.64 34.49 -23.42
CA LEU A 916 20.59 34.35 -24.50
C LEU A 916 20.29 33.09 -25.33
N PHE A 917 19.81 33.27 -26.56
CA PHE A 917 19.55 32.20 -27.51
C PHE A 917 20.78 31.93 -28.37
N TRP A 918 21.56 30.89 -28.06
CA TRP A 918 22.77 30.55 -28.83
C TRP A 918 22.49 29.61 -30.01
N GLY A 919 21.83 28.48 -29.74
CA GLY A 919 21.51 27.49 -30.77
C GLY A 919 20.95 26.19 -30.19
N LEU A 920 20.47 25.30 -31.06
CA LEU A 920 19.94 23.97 -30.71
C LEU A 920 20.89 22.88 -31.21
N ARG A 921 20.99 21.72 -30.56
CA ARG A 921 21.86 20.60 -30.98
C ARG A 921 21.17 19.27 -30.71
N ASP A 922 21.53 18.25 -31.50
CA ASP A 922 21.10 16.86 -31.34
C ASP A 922 19.58 16.65 -31.20
N LEU A 923 18.78 17.43 -31.93
CA LEU A 923 17.32 17.26 -31.94
C LEU A 923 16.96 15.90 -32.54
N LYS A 924 16.16 15.12 -31.80
CA LYS A 924 15.68 13.80 -32.23
C LYS A 924 14.52 13.94 -33.21
N ARG A 925 14.32 12.91 -34.04
CA ARG A 925 13.15 12.81 -34.93
C ARG A 925 11.86 12.77 -34.12
N VAL A 926 10.84 13.50 -34.60
CA VAL A 926 9.50 13.56 -34.00
C VAL A 926 8.48 13.05 -35.00
N ASN A 927 7.70 12.05 -34.59
CA ASN A 927 6.74 11.35 -35.45
C ASN A 927 7.39 10.79 -36.73
N LEU A 928 8.60 10.20 -36.62
CA LEU A 928 9.42 9.66 -37.71
C LEU A 928 10.01 10.70 -38.68
N PHE A 929 9.66 11.98 -38.56
CA PHE A 929 10.20 13.07 -39.38
C PHE A 929 11.39 13.75 -38.69
N GLU A 930 12.35 14.22 -39.50
CA GLU A 930 13.45 15.06 -39.03
C GLU A 930 12.97 16.47 -38.74
N VAL A 931 13.61 17.12 -37.77
CA VAL A 931 13.34 18.52 -37.41
C VAL A 931 14.21 19.41 -38.29
N ASP A 932 13.57 20.35 -38.99
CA ASP A 932 14.22 21.24 -39.95
C ASP A 932 14.10 22.71 -39.54
N GLN A 933 12.92 23.12 -39.03
CA GLN A 933 12.63 24.52 -38.68
C GLN A 933 12.21 24.71 -37.21
N PRO A 934 13.11 24.48 -36.25
CA PRO A 934 12.80 24.62 -34.84
C PRO A 934 12.77 26.07 -34.36
N GLN A 935 11.96 26.32 -33.34
CA GLN A 935 11.82 27.57 -32.59
C GLN A 935 11.83 27.24 -31.09
N VAL A 936 12.36 28.13 -30.27
CA VAL A 936 12.33 28.01 -28.80
C VAL A 936 11.31 29.00 -28.24
N VAL A 937 10.47 28.52 -27.34
CA VAL A 937 9.54 29.33 -26.56
C VAL A 937 9.90 29.19 -25.09
N ILE A 938 10.10 30.31 -24.40
CA ILE A 938 10.36 30.33 -22.96
C ILE A 938 9.17 30.97 -22.25
N GLU A 939 8.66 30.31 -21.22
CA GLU A 939 7.54 30.78 -20.40
C GLU A 939 7.97 30.93 -18.94
N CYS A 940 7.66 32.08 -18.33
CA CYS A 940 7.71 32.25 -16.88
C CYS A 940 6.55 33.14 -16.42
N ALA A 941 5.88 32.75 -15.34
CA ALA A 941 4.77 33.51 -14.75
C ALA A 941 3.66 33.89 -15.76
N GLY A 942 3.39 33.02 -16.75
CA GLY A 942 2.40 33.25 -17.81
C GLY A 942 2.84 34.21 -18.93
N LYS A 943 4.06 34.79 -18.84
CA LYS A 943 4.66 35.56 -19.94
C LYS A 943 5.53 34.65 -20.79
N LYS A 944 5.41 34.78 -22.11
CA LYS A 944 6.14 33.99 -23.11
C LYS A 944 7.09 34.89 -23.90
N VAL A 945 8.27 34.38 -24.21
CA VAL A 945 9.21 34.99 -25.15
C VAL A 945 9.66 33.93 -26.16
N GLU A 946 9.59 34.29 -27.44
CA GLU A 946 9.91 33.36 -28.53
C GLU A 946 11.21 33.76 -29.21
N SER A 947 12.05 32.77 -29.50
CA SER A 947 13.17 32.94 -30.43
C SER A 947 12.64 33.15 -31.85
N GLU A 948 13.53 33.55 -32.76
CA GLU A 948 13.27 33.35 -34.18
C GLU A 948 13.23 31.86 -34.55
N VAL A 949 12.69 31.58 -35.74
CA VAL A 949 12.70 30.22 -36.31
C VAL A 949 14.03 30.01 -37.02
N ILE A 950 14.74 28.93 -36.67
CA ILE A 950 15.92 28.51 -37.43
C ILE A 950 15.45 27.96 -38.77
N THR A 951 15.86 28.55 -39.89
CA THR A 951 15.33 28.20 -41.22
C THR A 951 15.89 26.91 -41.81
N ALA A 952 17.12 26.55 -41.45
CA ALA A 952 17.81 25.34 -41.91
C ALA A 952 18.68 24.78 -40.77
N TYR A 953 18.06 24.07 -39.83
CA TYR A 953 18.70 23.59 -38.61
C TYR A 953 19.98 22.76 -38.87
N LYS A 954 19.96 21.92 -39.92
CA LYS A 954 21.10 21.05 -40.25
C LYS A 954 22.33 21.81 -40.73
N GLU A 955 22.13 22.96 -41.37
CA GLU A 955 23.22 23.76 -41.94
C GLU A 955 23.72 24.79 -40.93
N ASN A 956 22.80 25.51 -40.29
CA ASN A 956 23.11 26.51 -39.29
C ASN A 956 22.20 26.38 -38.07
N PRO A 957 22.64 25.65 -37.04
CA PRO A 957 21.82 25.38 -35.85
C PRO A 957 21.85 26.52 -34.80
N ASN A 958 22.26 27.74 -35.17
CA ASN A 958 22.37 28.89 -34.27
C ASN A 958 21.29 29.94 -34.56
N PHE A 959 20.90 30.69 -33.53
CA PHE A 959 20.05 31.87 -33.68
C PHE A 959 20.92 33.09 -34.05
N THR A 960 20.36 33.98 -34.84
CA THR A 960 20.90 35.28 -35.24
C THR A 960 20.53 36.37 -34.23
N GLU A 961 19.30 36.33 -33.71
CA GLU A 961 18.87 37.20 -32.61
C GLU A 961 19.21 36.56 -31.26
N LEU A 962 20.37 36.94 -30.72
CA LEU A 962 20.95 36.27 -29.56
C LEU A 962 20.34 36.67 -28.22
N VAL A 963 19.76 37.86 -28.08
CA VAL A 963 19.32 38.40 -26.78
C VAL A 963 17.88 38.84 -26.85
N LYS A 964 17.05 38.30 -25.95
CA LYS A 964 15.69 38.80 -25.67
C LYS A 964 15.50 38.95 -24.18
N TYR A 965 14.47 39.68 -23.79
CA TYR A 965 14.08 39.82 -22.39
C TYR A 965 12.58 39.70 -22.23
N MET A 966 12.15 39.36 -21.02
CA MET A 966 10.78 39.50 -20.58
C MET A 966 10.74 40.09 -19.17
N ASP A 967 9.87 41.07 -18.96
CA ASP A 967 9.61 41.65 -17.65
C ASP A 967 8.50 40.83 -17.00
N VAL A 968 8.73 40.25 -15.83
CA VAL A 968 7.81 39.35 -15.11
C VAL A 968 7.58 39.85 -13.69
N GLU A 969 6.39 39.61 -13.15
CA GLU A 969 6.09 39.88 -11.74
C GLU A 969 6.26 38.58 -10.96
N LEU A 970 7.26 38.53 -10.07
CA LEU A 970 7.56 37.35 -9.26
C LEU A 970 7.42 37.69 -7.78
N PRO A 971 7.07 36.72 -6.93
CA PRO A 971 7.05 36.92 -5.48
C PRO A 971 8.39 37.44 -4.94
N GLU A 972 8.36 38.30 -3.94
CA GLU A 972 9.56 38.70 -3.20
C GLU A 972 10.23 37.47 -2.56
N GLN A 973 9.44 36.51 -2.09
CA GLN A 973 9.95 35.25 -1.58
C GLN A 973 10.38 34.33 -2.73
N VAL A 974 11.69 34.17 -2.92
CA VAL A 974 12.32 33.34 -3.95
C VAL A 974 11.76 31.91 -4.04
N TYR A 975 11.47 31.25 -2.91
CA TYR A 975 10.94 29.88 -2.93
C TYR A 975 9.53 29.80 -3.55
N LEU A 976 8.81 30.92 -3.61
CA LEU A 976 7.53 31.08 -4.30
C LEU A 976 7.69 31.54 -5.75
N HIS A 977 8.88 31.55 -6.34
CA HIS A 977 9.02 31.82 -7.77
C HIS A 977 8.46 30.68 -8.63
N PRO A 978 7.67 30.98 -9.68
CA PRO A 978 7.26 30.01 -10.67
C PRO A 978 8.47 29.41 -11.41
N PRO A 979 8.38 28.16 -11.90
CA PRO A 979 9.45 27.60 -12.71
C PRO A 979 9.53 28.31 -14.08
N LEU A 980 10.72 28.27 -14.68
CA LEU A 980 10.95 28.72 -16.06
C LEU A 980 10.86 27.50 -16.99
N SER A 981 9.90 27.53 -17.91
CA SER A 981 9.65 26.44 -18.85
C SER A 981 10.23 26.78 -20.22
N ILE A 982 10.93 25.82 -20.82
CA ILE A 982 11.57 25.96 -22.13
C ILE A 982 10.97 24.90 -23.04
N PHE A 983 10.41 25.34 -24.16
CA PHE A 983 9.79 24.50 -25.18
C PHE A 983 10.56 24.64 -26.48
N VAL A 984 10.83 23.53 -27.16
CA VAL A 984 11.30 23.51 -28.54
C VAL A 984 10.15 23.03 -29.40
N VAL A 985 9.73 23.84 -30.36
CA VAL A 985 8.60 23.57 -31.25
C VAL A 985 9.03 23.68 -32.71
N GLU A 986 8.32 23.02 -33.60
CA GLU A 986 8.50 23.11 -35.06
C GLU A 986 7.16 23.44 -35.72
N LYS A 987 7.12 24.49 -36.55
CA LYS A 987 5.95 24.80 -37.38
C LYS A 987 6.04 23.99 -38.67
N ARG A 988 5.10 23.08 -38.88
CA ARG A 988 4.98 22.27 -40.10
C ARG A 988 3.94 22.84 -41.06
N ALA A 989 3.88 22.28 -42.26
CA ALA A 989 2.88 22.63 -43.27
C ALA A 989 1.45 22.61 -42.69
N PHE A 990 0.59 23.49 -43.23
CA PHE A 990 -0.78 23.71 -42.76
C PHE A 990 -0.91 24.31 -41.34
N GLY A 991 0.14 24.97 -40.84
CA GLY A 991 0.10 25.68 -39.56
C GLY A 991 0.09 24.77 -38.34
N ARG A 992 0.45 23.49 -38.49
CA ARG A 992 0.56 22.55 -37.36
C ARG A 992 1.87 22.79 -36.61
N THR A 993 1.77 23.16 -35.35
CA THR A 993 2.93 23.23 -34.44
C THR A 993 3.12 21.87 -33.78
N VAL A 994 4.35 21.35 -33.81
CA VAL A 994 4.71 20.08 -33.17
C VAL A 994 5.72 20.35 -32.07
N LEU A 995 5.48 19.81 -30.87
CA LEU A 995 6.44 19.86 -29.77
C LEU A 995 7.61 18.90 -30.04
N VAL A 996 8.83 19.42 -30.01
CA VAL A 996 10.08 18.66 -30.19
C VAL A 996 10.69 18.26 -28.86
N GLY A 997 10.61 19.14 -27.85
CA GLY A 997 11.13 18.84 -26.51
C GLY A 997 10.77 19.91 -25.49
N THR A 998 10.86 19.53 -24.21
CA THR A 998 10.58 20.42 -23.07
C THR A 998 11.66 20.32 -22.00
N HIS A 999 11.91 21.43 -21.32
CA HIS A 999 12.76 21.48 -20.13
C HIS A 999 12.19 22.45 -19.11
N ILE A 1000 12.27 22.11 -17.82
CA ILE A 1000 11.77 22.95 -16.73
C ILE A 1000 12.91 23.27 -15.78
N VAL A 1001 13.15 24.55 -15.57
CA VAL A 1001 14.05 25.10 -14.58
C VAL A 1001 13.24 25.44 -13.33
N SER A 1002 13.41 24.65 -12.28
CA SER A 1002 12.61 24.75 -11.05
C SER A 1002 12.94 25.94 -10.15
N ASN A 1003 14.15 26.49 -10.24
CA ASN A 1003 14.57 27.67 -9.47
C ASN A 1003 15.35 28.63 -10.38
N VAL A 1004 14.71 29.74 -10.72
CA VAL A 1004 15.26 30.79 -11.60
C VAL A 1004 16.41 31.55 -10.93
N MET A 1005 16.44 31.61 -9.59
CA MET A 1005 17.51 32.30 -8.85
C MET A 1005 18.88 31.61 -8.96
N LYS A 1006 18.96 30.38 -9.50
CA LYS A 1006 20.26 29.80 -9.88
C LYS A 1006 21.02 30.64 -10.93
N PHE A 1007 20.30 31.53 -11.61
CA PHE A 1007 20.83 32.40 -12.66
C PHE A 1007 20.87 33.87 -12.23
N SER A 1008 20.58 34.19 -10.95
CA SER A 1008 20.69 35.55 -10.45
C SER A 1008 22.15 35.96 -10.22
N PRO A 1009 22.48 37.27 -10.32
CA PRO A 1009 23.79 37.79 -9.92
C PRO A 1009 24.10 37.44 -8.45
N ARG A 1010 25.36 37.11 -8.14
CA ARG A 1010 25.81 36.69 -6.80
C ARG A 1010 25.59 37.75 -5.71
N GLU A 1011 25.52 39.03 -6.08
CA GLU A 1011 25.32 40.15 -5.14
C GLU A 1011 23.95 40.10 -4.43
N LEU A 1012 22.94 39.44 -5.02
CA LEU A 1012 21.62 39.19 -4.38
C LEU A 1012 21.62 37.99 -3.42
N GLU A 1013 22.64 37.12 -3.45
CA GLU A 1013 22.80 36.03 -2.48
C GLU A 1013 23.40 36.55 -1.16
N GLU A 1014 24.30 37.55 -1.23
CA GLU A 1014 25.03 38.09 -0.07
C GLU A 1014 24.17 39.03 0.81
N GLU A 1015 23.26 39.83 0.25
CA GLU A 1015 22.35 40.68 1.05
C GLU A 1015 21.39 39.88 1.96
N LEU A 1016 21.20 38.58 1.73
CA LEU A 1016 20.35 37.72 2.54
C LEU A 1016 21.09 37.02 3.69
N GLU A 1017 22.42 37.00 3.68
CA GLU A 1017 23.26 36.35 4.71
C GLU A 1017 23.65 37.26 5.88
N ASP A 1018 23.63 38.58 5.69
CA ASP A 1018 24.05 39.54 6.72
C ASP A 1018 22.88 40.12 7.52
N GLU A 1019 22.63 39.53 8.70
CA GLU A 1019 22.15 40.26 9.88
C GLU A 1019 23.14 39.97 11.03
N PRO A 1020 23.45 40.97 11.87
CA PRO A 1020 24.62 40.96 12.75
C PRO A 1020 24.50 39.93 13.89
N LYS A 1021 25.66 39.39 14.27
CA LYS A 1021 25.88 38.34 15.29
C LYS A 1021 25.23 38.61 16.64
#